data_AF-A0A368GUQ0-F1
#
_entry.id   AF-A0A368GUQ0-F1
#
_cell.length_a   1.000
_cell.length_b   1.000
_cell.length_c   1.000
_cell.angle_alpha   90.00
_cell.angle_beta   90.00
_cell.angle_gamma   90.00
#
_symmetry.space_group_name_H-M   'P 1'
#
loop_
_entity.id
_entity.type
_entity.pdbx_description
1 polymer ?
#
loop_
_entity_poly.entity_id
_entity_poly.type
_entity_poly.pdbx_seq_one_letter_code
_entity_poly.pdbx_strand_id
1 'polypeptide(L)'
;MPPPRQRKHVNASPPVQLVGPQPVAGNSSAADDSSTSITGVTVSVHPVWPDMQFTQGELFFECTLFLYSVLALFLQYLNIYKTLWWLPKSYWHYSMKFHLINPYFLSCVGLLLGWRVTKCFWKTITELVATISADKSTFVQSTLTVIEYAIVKTPLMTLIITSFLFSFTRICHDFPFNSVMYFFHPLILYVVVFYSELVGRWRRFRKAFSEWCNNDIDIAQLVDRSIEPPPAQLDLDSVLHMCSSNPGAVLFPVYRVQIREEVSLLLEDMYLRLKRSLFAGVSTAFLSIFLPCVFVPYKTSLGVPQKVLVDEAWESELCIVVALTAFSLYITYLMPLNYLDLLHRSAIHLGTWDQIEGPKVGQTGQANWAPSPWVAQCLYSEGETVQMPDGRCYRARGSPSLRTVAAEPGCPEHDKFYMFCGRPCTLINGMCIFEGALIVAQFWMLVLTTDWQHIVTLVLLMFANYLLLAKLFKDKSDRQADTSRERRIYSVLPSRIDSVMDGVPPFSWIAHPVKVNLVQGGREQSVEGNLYTVDPVSGSLVLLRFRNEKPSQLVWIPREGYISVSMIEESSPHCQQHSVELSDMMSHMFGMRQVDEIDPEELKQRRDSLLSWLQANHVEVKECDDGSLLIFGAARISPPYTEEHCACDNAIVLKRLRALVGKVPK
;
A
#
# COMPACT_ATOMS: atom_id res chain seq x y z
N MET A 1 -36.71 -29.66 18.28
CA MET A 1 -35.26 -29.41 18.25
C MET A 1 -35.00 -28.22 17.34
N PRO A 2 -34.58 -27.08 17.89
CA PRO A 2 -34.35 -25.86 17.11
C PRO A 2 -32.95 -25.87 16.44
N PRO A 3 -32.74 -25.10 15.36
CA PRO A 3 -31.48 -25.01 14.62
C PRO A 3 -30.42 -24.19 15.38
N PRO A 4 -29.13 -24.33 15.05
CA PRO A 4 -28.05 -23.67 15.77
C PRO A 4 -28.06 -22.15 15.57
N ARG A 5 -27.88 -21.42 16.68
CA ARG A 5 -27.74 -19.95 16.75
C ARG A 5 -26.60 -19.45 15.86
N GLN A 6 -26.94 -18.56 14.91
CA GLN A 6 -25.98 -17.69 14.22
C GLN A 6 -25.23 -16.82 15.25
N ARG A 7 -23.90 -16.93 15.28
CA ARG A 7 -23.02 -15.95 15.95
C ARG A 7 -23.06 -14.66 15.13
N LYS A 8 -23.66 -13.62 15.70
CA LYS A 8 -23.48 -12.23 15.25
C LYS A 8 -22.00 -11.88 15.40
N HIS A 9 -21.36 -11.48 14.30
CA HIS A 9 -20.15 -10.65 14.36
C HIS A 9 -20.57 -9.34 15.03
N VAL A 10 -20.06 -9.11 16.23
CA VAL A 10 -20.16 -7.84 16.94
C VAL A 10 -18.93 -7.03 16.54
N ASN A 11 -19.20 -5.78 16.17
CA ASN A 11 -18.29 -4.80 15.60
C ASN A 11 -16.99 -4.59 16.39
N ALA A 12 -15.97 -4.26 15.61
CA ALA A 12 -14.77 -3.57 16.03
C ALA A 12 -15.10 -2.27 16.78
N SER A 13 -14.31 -1.97 17.80
CA SER A 13 -14.44 -0.76 18.62
C SER A 13 -14.02 0.51 17.86
N PRO A 14 -14.64 1.66 18.18
CA PRO A 14 -14.41 2.96 17.56
C PRO A 14 -13.23 3.73 18.18
N PRO A 15 -12.76 4.83 17.55
CA PRO A 15 -11.84 5.78 18.16
C PRO A 15 -12.52 6.62 19.26
N VAL A 16 -11.74 7.00 20.27
CA VAL A 16 -12.10 7.73 21.49
C VAL A 16 -12.91 9.03 21.23
N GLN A 17 -14.09 9.14 21.85
CA GLN A 17 -14.83 10.39 22.08
C GLN A 17 -14.91 10.68 23.59
N LEU A 18 -14.63 11.93 23.99
CA LEU A 18 -14.90 12.46 25.33
C LEU A 18 -16.39 12.80 25.51
N VAL A 19 -16.88 12.58 26.73
CA VAL A 19 -18.29 12.61 27.16
C VAL A 19 -18.84 14.04 27.38
N GLY A 20 -20.10 14.25 26.99
CA GLY A 20 -21.03 15.26 27.52
C GLY A 20 -22.48 14.72 27.48
N PRO A 21 -23.41 15.15 28.37
CA PRO A 21 -24.52 14.30 28.85
C PRO A 21 -25.82 14.34 28.02
N GLN A 22 -26.60 13.24 28.15
CA GLN A 22 -27.91 12.99 27.53
C GLN A 22 -29.01 14.02 27.87
N PRO A 23 -30.06 14.10 27.03
CA PRO A 23 -31.37 13.62 27.52
C PRO A 23 -32.26 12.87 26.49
N VAL A 24 -32.97 11.89 27.05
CA VAL A 24 -34.34 11.36 26.85
C VAL A 24 -35.13 11.57 25.53
N ALA A 25 -35.74 10.44 25.14
CA ALA A 25 -36.61 10.11 24.00
C ALA A 25 -37.83 11.01 23.68
N GLY A 26 -38.20 11.03 22.39
CA GLY A 26 -39.49 11.47 21.84
C GLY A 26 -39.62 11.16 20.35
N ASN A 27 -40.81 10.73 19.91
CA ASN A 27 -41.14 10.06 18.64
C ASN A 27 -41.23 10.96 17.38
N SER A 28 -41.08 10.27 16.23
CA SER A 28 -41.80 10.39 14.93
C SER A 28 -41.53 11.51 13.91
N SER A 29 -41.26 11.02 12.68
CA SER A 29 -41.68 11.45 11.33
C SER A 29 -41.05 12.66 10.62
N ALA A 30 -40.45 12.31 9.46
CA ALA A 30 -40.52 12.94 8.13
C ALA A 30 -39.89 14.33 7.86
N ALA A 31 -39.16 14.34 6.73
CA ALA A 31 -38.80 15.46 5.84
C ALA A 31 -37.73 16.46 6.29
N ASP A 32 -36.86 16.79 5.31
CA ASP A 32 -35.99 17.95 5.11
C ASP A 32 -35.13 18.45 6.29
N ASP A 33 -33.80 18.56 6.10
CA ASP A 33 -33.24 19.75 5.48
C ASP A 33 -31.70 19.71 5.37
N SER A 34 -31.26 20.60 4.49
CA SER A 34 -29.95 21.07 4.05
C SER A 34 -28.82 21.32 5.07
N SER A 35 -27.61 21.35 4.47
CA SER A 35 -26.37 22.04 4.89
C SER A 35 -25.42 21.35 5.88
N THR A 36 -24.27 20.89 5.37
CA THR A 36 -23.00 20.92 6.10
C THR A 36 -21.82 20.90 5.13
N SER A 37 -20.88 21.80 5.40
CA SER A 37 -19.65 22.13 4.68
C SER A 37 -18.78 20.94 4.29
N ILE A 38 -18.32 20.91 3.03
CA ILE A 38 -17.22 20.04 2.60
C ILE A 38 -16.17 20.88 1.86
N THR A 39 -15.19 21.38 2.61
CA THR A 39 -13.85 21.68 2.11
C THR A 39 -13.06 20.37 2.02
N GLY A 40 -12.41 20.13 0.88
CA GLY A 40 -11.41 19.07 0.72
C GLY A 40 -11.93 17.71 0.29
N VAL A 41 -12.54 17.61 -0.91
CA VAL A 41 -12.64 16.33 -1.61
C VAL A 41 -11.45 16.20 -2.55
N THR A 42 -10.41 15.48 -2.15
CA THR A 42 -9.44 14.92 -3.09
C THR A 42 -10.17 13.86 -3.91
N VAL A 43 -10.61 14.22 -5.12
CA VAL A 43 -11.14 13.25 -6.07
C VAL A 43 -10.03 12.27 -6.38
N SER A 44 -10.17 11.02 -5.92
CA SER A 44 -9.32 9.92 -6.35
C SER A 44 -9.55 9.70 -7.84
N VAL A 45 -8.50 9.85 -8.64
CA VAL A 45 -8.54 9.61 -10.10
C VAL A 45 -9.01 8.19 -10.40
N HIS A 46 -8.70 7.24 -9.51
CA HIS A 46 -9.06 5.82 -9.63
C HIS A 46 -10.26 5.50 -8.74
N PRO A 47 -11.20 4.63 -9.18
CA PRO A 47 -12.26 4.14 -8.32
C PRO A 47 -11.68 3.53 -7.04
N VAL A 48 -12.34 3.78 -5.90
CA VAL A 48 -12.00 3.10 -4.64
C VAL A 48 -12.28 1.62 -4.84
N TRP A 49 -11.24 0.82 -4.66
CA TRP A 49 -11.33 -0.63 -4.78
C TRP A 49 -12.33 -1.15 -3.73
N PRO A 50 -13.27 -2.04 -4.07
CA PRO A 50 -14.11 -2.67 -3.06
C PRO A 50 -13.22 -3.49 -2.13
N ASP A 51 -13.34 -3.31 -0.82
CA ASP A 51 -12.53 -4.03 0.18
C ASP A 51 -12.49 -5.52 -0.13
N MET A 52 -11.41 -5.95 -0.76
CA MET A 52 -11.24 -7.32 -1.14
C MET A 52 -10.85 -8.02 0.15
N GLN A 53 -11.76 -8.83 0.67
CA GLN A 53 -11.53 -9.61 1.88
C GLN A 53 -10.18 -10.31 1.72
N PHE A 54 -9.20 -9.93 2.55
CA PHE A 54 -7.97 -10.68 2.74
C PHE A 54 -8.37 -12.10 3.13
N THR A 55 -8.53 -12.97 2.14
CA THR A 55 -9.22 -14.25 2.32
C THR A 55 -8.30 -15.29 2.97
N GLN A 56 -7.06 -14.91 3.30
CA GLN A 56 -6.03 -15.77 3.86
C GLN A 56 -5.27 -15.00 4.93
N GLY A 57 -5.39 -15.40 6.20
CA GLY A 57 -4.53 -14.87 7.26
C GLY A 57 -3.07 -15.28 7.04
N GLU A 58 -2.13 -14.45 7.50
CA GLU A 58 -0.67 -14.73 7.47
C GLU A 58 -0.37 -16.15 8.01
N LEU A 59 -1.05 -16.54 9.10
CA LEU A 59 -0.94 -17.87 9.70
C LEU A 59 -1.39 -19.00 8.76
N PHE A 60 -2.50 -18.82 8.03
CA PHE A 60 -3.02 -19.86 7.13
C PHE A 60 -2.06 -20.12 5.97
N PHE A 61 -1.47 -19.05 5.44
CA PHE A 61 -0.47 -19.16 4.37
C PHE A 61 0.79 -19.89 4.86
N GLU A 62 1.37 -19.46 5.99
CA GLU A 62 2.58 -20.10 6.54
C GLU A 62 2.33 -21.58 6.88
N CYS A 63 1.13 -21.92 7.38
CA CYS A 63 0.73 -23.31 7.57
C CYS A 63 0.64 -24.10 6.25
N THR A 64 0.13 -23.50 5.18
CA THR A 64 0.03 -24.15 3.86
C THR A 64 1.43 -24.43 3.30
N LEU A 65 2.35 -23.47 3.41
CA LEU A 65 3.74 -23.63 3.01
C LEU A 65 4.45 -24.70 3.85
N PHE A 66 4.20 -24.74 5.16
CA PHE A 66 4.72 -25.77 6.03
C PHE A 66 4.21 -27.16 5.64
N LEU A 67 2.90 -27.32 5.42
CA LEU A 67 2.31 -28.57 4.95
C LEU A 67 2.91 -29.02 3.61
N TYR A 68 3.11 -28.08 2.68
CA TYR A 68 3.80 -28.36 1.41
C TYR A 68 5.24 -28.86 1.64
N SER A 69 6.00 -28.21 2.54
CA SER A 69 7.37 -28.62 2.85
C SER A 69 7.45 -29.99 3.54
N VAL A 70 6.50 -30.30 4.42
CA VAL A 70 6.38 -31.61 5.08
C VAL A 70 5.97 -32.69 4.08
N LEU A 71 5.07 -32.37 3.14
CA LEU A 71 4.72 -33.26 2.04
C LEU A 71 5.94 -33.55 1.16
N ALA A 72 6.69 -32.53 0.75
CA ALA A 72 7.91 -32.70 -0.05
C ALA A 72 8.95 -33.54 0.70
N LEU A 73 9.14 -33.30 2.00
CA LEU A 73 10.03 -34.10 2.85
C LEU A 73 9.56 -35.56 2.90
N PHE A 74 8.28 -35.81 3.12
CA PHE A 74 7.72 -37.16 3.15
C PHE A 74 7.91 -37.90 1.82
N LEU A 75 7.66 -37.23 0.69
CA LEU A 75 7.87 -37.79 -0.65
C LEU A 75 9.36 -38.09 -0.90
N GLN A 76 10.26 -37.27 -0.37
CA GLN A 76 11.69 -37.54 -0.42
C GLN A 76 12.07 -38.81 0.33
N TYR A 77 11.53 -39.00 1.53
CA TYR A 77 11.72 -40.25 2.28
C TYR A 77 11.16 -41.47 1.54
N LEU A 78 10.06 -41.30 0.82
CA LEU A 78 9.49 -42.35 -0.04
C LEU A 78 10.45 -42.72 -1.17
N ASN A 79 11.06 -41.73 -1.84
CA ASN A 79 12.04 -41.96 -2.90
C ASN A 79 13.31 -42.66 -2.40
N ILE A 80 13.82 -42.28 -1.23
CA ILE A 80 15.03 -42.86 -0.64
C ILE A 80 14.78 -44.28 -0.09
N TYR A 81 13.70 -44.50 0.66
CA TYR A 81 13.45 -45.73 1.43
C TYR A 81 12.41 -46.66 0.80
N LYS A 82 12.19 -46.54 -0.51
CA LYS A 82 11.21 -47.32 -1.31
C LYS A 82 11.29 -48.83 -1.09
N THR A 83 10.14 -49.49 -1.18
CA THR A 83 10.00 -50.95 -1.21
C THR A 83 9.05 -51.40 -2.33
N LEU A 84 9.13 -52.68 -2.71
CA LEU A 84 8.21 -53.31 -3.66
C LEU A 84 7.06 -53.99 -2.90
N TRP A 85 6.28 -53.21 -2.17
CA TRP A 85 5.27 -53.72 -1.23
C TRP A 85 4.05 -54.40 -1.88
N TRP A 86 3.77 -54.09 -3.15
CA TRP A 86 2.68 -54.72 -3.92
C TRP A 86 3.07 -56.07 -4.54
N LEU A 87 4.33 -56.53 -4.38
CA LEU A 87 4.76 -57.81 -4.91
C LEU A 87 4.31 -58.96 -3.98
N PRO A 88 3.65 -60.02 -4.48
CA PRO A 88 3.11 -61.10 -3.63
C PRO A 88 4.13 -61.84 -2.75
N LYS A 89 5.42 -61.83 -3.12
CA LYS A 89 6.53 -62.49 -2.38
C LYS A 89 7.53 -61.49 -1.78
N SER A 90 7.17 -60.23 -1.60
CA SER A 90 8.08 -59.24 -0.99
C SER A 90 8.22 -59.47 0.51
N TYR A 91 9.44 -59.42 1.03
CA TYR A 91 9.72 -59.47 2.48
C TYR A 91 9.13 -58.26 3.25
N TRP A 92 8.96 -57.12 2.56
CA TRP A 92 8.46 -55.89 3.15
C TRP A 92 7.01 -55.63 2.70
N HIS A 93 6.06 -55.71 3.63
CA HIS A 93 4.63 -55.43 3.38
C HIS A 93 4.27 -53.94 3.49
N TYR A 94 5.22 -53.08 3.86
CA TYR A 94 5.05 -51.62 3.95
C TYR A 94 5.72 -50.93 2.76
N SER A 95 5.21 -49.76 2.34
CA SER A 95 5.73 -48.97 1.20
C SER A 95 7.11 -48.35 1.38
N MET A 96 7.56 -48.22 2.64
CA MET A 96 8.86 -47.67 3.00
C MET A 96 9.53 -48.46 4.12
N LYS A 97 10.87 -48.45 4.14
CA LYS A 97 11.69 -49.03 5.21
C LYS A 97 11.78 -48.09 6.41
N PHE A 98 10.71 -48.00 7.21
CA PHE A 98 10.62 -47.09 8.37
C PHE A 98 11.75 -47.24 9.39
N HIS A 99 12.33 -48.43 9.55
CA HIS A 99 13.41 -48.71 10.48
C HIS A 99 14.75 -48.00 10.12
N LEU A 100 14.91 -47.51 8.89
CA LEU A 100 16.08 -46.76 8.46
C LEU A 100 15.95 -45.26 8.69
N ILE A 101 14.75 -44.77 9.00
CA ILE A 101 14.48 -43.35 9.19
C ILE A 101 14.92 -42.95 10.59
N ASN A 102 15.83 -41.98 10.70
CA ASN A 102 16.26 -41.43 11.98
C ASN A 102 15.21 -40.43 12.52
N PRO A 103 14.52 -40.71 13.64
CA PRO A 103 13.48 -39.84 14.17
C PRO A 103 14.02 -38.51 14.71
N TYR A 104 15.27 -38.47 15.18
CA TYR A 104 15.91 -37.24 15.66
C TYR A 104 16.19 -36.27 14.51
N PHE A 105 16.65 -36.79 13.37
CA PHE A 105 16.84 -35.99 12.17
C PHE A 105 15.52 -35.44 11.64
N LEU A 106 14.47 -36.27 11.56
CA LEU A 106 13.14 -35.85 11.15
C LEU A 106 12.58 -34.74 12.05
N SER A 107 12.72 -34.88 13.38
CA SER A 107 12.34 -33.86 14.36
C SER A 107 13.09 -32.53 14.13
N CYS A 108 14.41 -32.60 13.96
CA CYS A 108 15.26 -31.44 13.73
C CYS A 108 14.86 -30.65 12.46
N VAL A 109 14.70 -31.34 11.33
CA VAL A 109 14.28 -30.72 10.06
C VAL A 109 12.85 -30.19 10.15
N GLY A 110 11.94 -30.93 10.79
CA GLY A 110 10.56 -30.49 11.03
C GLY A 110 10.48 -29.18 11.83
N LEU A 111 11.30 -29.04 12.88
CA LEU A 111 11.38 -27.80 13.67
C LEU A 111 11.97 -26.64 12.87
N LEU A 112 12.96 -26.87 12.00
CA LEU A 112 13.53 -25.84 11.14
C LEU A 112 12.53 -25.35 10.08
N LEU A 113 11.81 -26.27 9.43
CA LEU A 113 10.74 -25.94 8.50
C LEU A 113 9.59 -25.21 9.21
N GLY A 114 9.26 -25.63 10.44
CA GLY A 114 8.19 -25.06 11.26
C GLY A 114 8.50 -23.71 11.91
N TRP A 115 9.76 -23.27 11.93
CA TRP A 115 10.17 -22.03 12.61
C TRP A 115 9.37 -20.80 12.17
N ARG A 116 9.05 -20.68 10.87
CA ARG A 116 8.25 -19.56 10.33
C ARG A 116 6.83 -19.57 10.86
N VAL A 117 6.20 -20.75 10.88
CA VAL A 117 4.86 -20.96 11.46
C VAL A 117 4.87 -20.61 12.94
N THR A 118 5.90 -21.05 13.69
CA THR A 118 6.05 -20.71 15.11
C THR A 118 6.14 -19.20 15.32
N LYS A 119 6.92 -18.49 14.51
CA LYS A 119 7.01 -17.02 14.57
C LYS A 119 5.66 -16.36 14.29
N CYS A 120 4.95 -16.80 13.24
CA CYS A 120 3.64 -16.25 12.90
C CYS A 120 2.60 -16.54 13.99
N PHE A 121 2.61 -17.75 14.53
CA PHE A 121 1.75 -18.16 15.64
C PHE A 121 1.95 -17.26 16.87
N TRP A 122 3.19 -16.88 17.16
CA TRP A 122 3.49 -15.90 18.21
C TRP A 122 2.96 -14.52 17.94
N LYS A 123 3.05 -14.04 16.70
CA LYS A 123 2.45 -12.76 16.31
C LYS A 123 0.93 -12.79 16.49
N THR A 124 0.26 -13.85 16.05
CA THR A 124 -1.19 -14.03 16.21
C THR A 124 -1.61 -14.10 17.68
N ILE A 125 -0.82 -14.76 18.54
CA ILE A 125 -1.08 -14.76 19.99
C ILE A 125 -0.94 -13.36 20.56
N THR A 126 0.08 -12.61 20.19
CA THR A 126 0.26 -11.22 20.63
C THR A 126 -0.89 -10.32 20.19
N GLU A 127 -1.33 -10.44 18.94
CA GLU A 127 -2.50 -9.69 18.42
C GLU A 127 -3.78 -10.05 19.17
N LEU A 128 -3.99 -11.34 19.46
CA LEU A 128 -5.14 -11.81 20.23
C LEU A 128 -5.10 -11.28 21.68
N VAL A 129 -3.94 -11.27 22.32
CA VAL A 129 -3.76 -10.67 23.66
C VAL A 129 -3.99 -9.17 23.60
N ALA A 130 -3.47 -8.48 22.58
CA ALA A 130 -3.66 -7.06 22.37
C ALA A 130 -5.15 -6.69 22.23
N THR A 131 -5.92 -7.42 21.42
CA THR A 131 -7.37 -7.18 21.26
C THR A 131 -8.16 -7.40 22.55
N ILE A 132 -7.81 -8.42 23.34
CA ILE A 132 -8.45 -8.68 24.65
C ILE A 132 -8.09 -7.59 25.67
N SER A 133 -6.91 -6.98 25.52
CA SER A 133 -6.38 -5.97 26.42
C SER A 133 -6.81 -4.53 26.06
N ALA A 134 -7.30 -4.30 24.84
CA ALA A 134 -7.63 -2.98 24.30
C ALA A 134 -8.73 -2.24 25.08
N ASP A 135 -9.64 -2.97 25.73
CA ASP A 135 -10.78 -2.41 26.47
C ASP A 135 -10.60 -2.48 28.00
N LYS A 136 -9.39 -2.78 28.49
CA LYS A 136 -9.10 -3.01 29.92
C LYS A 136 -8.08 -2.02 30.48
N SER A 137 -8.04 -1.90 31.81
CA SER A 137 -7.12 -0.98 32.51
C SER A 137 -5.64 -1.31 32.25
N THR A 138 -4.78 -0.29 32.34
CA THR A 138 -3.32 -0.39 32.12
C THR A 138 -2.64 -1.47 32.98
N PHE A 139 -3.13 -1.69 34.21
CA PHE A 139 -2.66 -2.78 35.07
C PHE A 139 -2.98 -4.17 34.48
N VAL A 140 -4.18 -4.35 33.93
CA VAL A 140 -4.58 -5.61 33.27
C VAL A 140 -3.81 -5.80 31.96
N GLN A 141 -3.54 -4.74 31.21
CA GLN A 141 -2.68 -4.80 30.02
C GLN A 141 -1.25 -5.26 30.35
N SER A 142 -0.64 -4.68 31.39
CA SER A 142 0.69 -5.10 31.84
C SER A 142 0.69 -6.54 32.39
N THR A 143 -0.37 -6.96 33.07
CA THR A 143 -0.45 -8.32 33.62
C THR A 143 -0.65 -9.36 32.50
N LEU A 144 -1.47 -9.06 31.49
CA LEU A 144 -1.71 -9.94 30.35
C LEU A 144 -0.47 -10.10 29.46
N THR A 145 0.30 -9.03 29.25
CA THR A 145 1.58 -9.11 28.51
C THR A 145 2.61 -9.92 29.30
N VAL A 146 2.72 -9.74 30.61
CA VAL A 146 3.59 -10.58 31.45
C VAL A 146 3.16 -12.06 31.40
N ILE A 147 1.86 -12.35 31.47
CA ILE A 147 1.32 -13.71 31.34
C ILE A 147 1.62 -14.30 29.96
N GLU A 148 1.40 -13.55 28.88
CA GLU A 148 1.71 -13.98 27.51
C GLU A 148 3.18 -14.40 27.37
N TYR A 149 4.10 -13.53 27.80
CA TYR A 149 5.52 -13.79 27.67
C TYR A 149 6.00 -14.89 28.64
N ALA A 150 5.59 -14.85 29.91
CA ALA A 150 6.12 -15.74 30.94
C ALA A 150 5.46 -17.14 30.98
N ILE A 151 4.17 -17.25 30.62
CA ILE A 151 3.40 -18.50 30.76
C ILE A 151 3.22 -19.20 29.41
N VAL A 152 3.17 -18.47 28.30
CA VAL A 152 2.90 -19.07 26.99
C VAL A 152 4.15 -19.12 26.12
N LYS A 153 4.79 -17.98 25.88
CA LYS A 153 5.91 -17.90 24.92
C LYS A 153 7.19 -18.53 25.45
N THR A 154 7.65 -18.17 26.64
CA THR A 154 8.92 -18.67 27.19
C THR A 154 8.94 -20.20 27.37
N PRO A 155 7.94 -20.88 27.98
CA PRO A 155 8.02 -22.33 28.13
C PRO A 155 7.90 -23.07 26.79
N LEU A 156 7.12 -22.58 25.83
CA LEU A 156 7.05 -23.24 24.53
C LEU A 156 8.33 -23.03 23.72
N MET A 157 8.96 -21.85 23.78
CA MET A 157 10.25 -21.61 23.14
C MET A 157 11.36 -22.43 23.78
N THR A 158 11.40 -22.54 25.11
CA THR A 158 12.36 -23.43 25.77
C THR A 158 12.12 -24.89 25.40
N LEU A 159 10.86 -25.34 25.26
CA LEU A 159 10.54 -26.68 24.78
C LEU A 159 11.02 -26.92 23.34
N ILE A 160 10.75 -26.01 22.43
CA ILE A 160 11.18 -26.11 21.02
C ILE A 160 12.71 -26.12 20.92
N ILE A 161 13.39 -25.20 21.60
CA ILE A 161 14.86 -25.09 21.59
C ILE A 161 15.49 -26.33 22.24
N THR A 162 14.99 -26.79 23.39
CA THR A 162 15.53 -27.98 24.05
C THR A 162 15.31 -29.25 23.22
N SER A 163 14.14 -29.40 22.58
CA SER A 163 13.86 -30.51 21.67
C SER A 163 14.78 -30.49 20.44
N PHE A 164 14.99 -29.30 19.85
CA PHE A 164 15.93 -29.11 18.75
C PHE A 164 17.36 -29.46 19.17
N LEU A 165 17.85 -28.90 20.29
CA LEU A 165 19.21 -29.15 20.79
C LEU A 165 19.43 -30.61 21.16
N PHE A 166 18.44 -31.27 21.77
CA PHE A 166 18.49 -32.69 22.09
C PHE A 166 18.60 -33.55 20.83
N SER A 167 17.76 -33.28 19.83
CA SER A 167 17.78 -33.98 18.54
C SER A 167 19.08 -33.71 17.78
N PHE A 168 19.56 -32.46 17.76
CA PHE A 168 20.78 -32.05 17.09
C PHE A 168 22.02 -32.68 17.72
N THR A 169 22.08 -32.76 19.05
CA THR A 169 23.20 -33.42 19.76
C THR A 169 23.31 -34.89 19.38
N ARG A 170 22.17 -35.59 19.22
CA ARG A 170 22.14 -36.98 18.73
C ARG A 170 22.66 -37.09 17.30
N ILE A 171 22.25 -36.19 16.41
CA ILE A 171 22.72 -36.15 15.02
C ILE A 171 24.24 -35.93 14.97
N CYS A 172 24.79 -35.02 15.78
CA CYS A 172 26.23 -34.77 15.86
C CYS A 172 27.04 -35.96 16.36
N HIS A 173 26.43 -36.82 17.19
CA HIS A 173 27.06 -38.03 17.69
C HIS A 173 27.03 -39.16 16.64
N ASP A 174 25.93 -39.30 15.90
CA ASP A 174 25.70 -40.43 15.01
C ASP A 174 26.33 -40.22 13.61
N PHE A 175 26.45 -38.97 13.15
CA PHE A 175 26.92 -38.61 11.81
C PHE A 175 28.27 -37.86 11.82
N PRO A 176 29.07 -37.98 10.74
CA PRO A 176 30.34 -37.26 10.63
C PRO A 176 30.15 -35.73 10.55
N PHE A 177 31.15 -34.99 11.04
CA PHE A 177 31.14 -33.53 11.08
C PHE A 177 30.86 -32.87 9.71
N ASN A 178 31.39 -33.45 8.63
CA ASN A 178 31.17 -32.93 7.26
C ASN A 178 29.68 -32.90 6.88
N SER A 179 28.90 -33.92 7.28
CA SER A 179 27.46 -33.96 7.03
C SER A 179 26.71 -32.92 7.87
N VAL A 180 27.14 -32.72 9.12
CA VAL A 180 26.55 -31.74 10.04
C VAL A 180 26.72 -30.30 9.53
N MET A 181 27.82 -29.99 8.83
CA MET A 181 28.03 -28.65 8.25
C MET A 181 26.96 -28.24 7.23
N TYR A 182 26.26 -29.19 6.61
CA TYR A 182 25.16 -28.88 5.69
C TYR A 182 23.95 -28.27 6.40
N PHE A 183 23.75 -28.49 7.71
CA PHE A 183 22.68 -27.80 8.47
C PHE A 183 22.84 -26.27 8.50
N PHE A 184 24.07 -25.77 8.39
CA PHE A 184 24.35 -24.33 8.44
C PHE A 184 24.26 -23.65 7.06
N HIS A 185 24.11 -24.40 5.96
CA HIS A 185 24.08 -23.82 4.61
C HIS A 185 22.90 -22.85 4.38
N PRO A 186 21.66 -23.12 4.81
CA PRO A 186 20.57 -22.15 4.71
C PRO A 186 20.85 -20.86 5.48
N LEU A 187 21.56 -20.95 6.61
CA LEU A 187 21.98 -19.79 7.39
C LEU A 187 23.06 -18.98 6.65
N ILE A 188 24.05 -19.64 6.06
CA ILE A 188 25.08 -18.98 5.24
C ILE A 188 24.43 -18.31 4.03
N LEU A 189 23.53 -19.01 3.32
CA LEU A 189 22.78 -18.45 2.20
C LEU A 189 21.96 -17.22 2.64
N TYR A 190 21.33 -17.28 3.82
CA TYR A 190 20.60 -16.13 4.37
C TYR A 190 21.51 -14.92 4.58
N VAL A 191 22.70 -15.14 5.16
CA VAL A 191 23.68 -14.07 5.39
C VAL A 191 24.20 -13.48 4.07
N VAL A 192 24.46 -14.30 3.06
CA VAL A 192 24.93 -13.85 1.75
C VAL A 192 23.84 -13.08 1.01
N VAL A 193 22.63 -13.64 0.94
CA VAL A 193 21.50 -13.02 0.25
C VAL A 193 21.19 -11.70 0.94
N PHE A 194 20.95 -11.68 2.26
CA PHE A 194 20.55 -10.48 3.00
C PHE A 194 21.73 -9.67 3.57
N TYR A 195 22.91 -9.75 2.95
CA TYR A 195 24.12 -9.12 3.49
C TYR A 195 23.97 -7.61 3.68
N SER A 196 23.47 -6.88 2.67
CA SER A 196 23.32 -5.42 2.74
C SER A 196 22.35 -5.00 3.84
N GLU A 197 21.23 -5.70 3.99
CA GLU A 197 20.24 -5.42 5.04
C GLU A 197 20.78 -5.77 6.43
N LEU A 198 21.52 -6.88 6.55
CA LEU A 198 22.15 -7.31 7.79
C LEU A 198 23.23 -6.32 8.24
N VAL A 199 24.06 -5.83 7.32
CA VAL A 199 25.07 -4.80 7.60
C VAL A 199 24.40 -3.47 7.97
N GLY A 200 23.32 -3.09 7.29
CA GLY A 200 22.53 -1.91 7.64
C GLY A 200 21.94 -2.00 9.06
N ARG A 201 21.33 -3.15 9.38
CA ARG A 201 20.79 -3.43 10.72
C ARG A 201 21.89 -3.47 11.78
N TRP A 202 23.03 -4.10 11.48
CA TRP A 202 24.17 -4.17 12.39
C TRP A 202 24.76 -2.79 12.66
N ARG A 203 24.87 -1.91 11.66
CA ARG A 203 25.31 -0.52 11.85
C ARG A 203 24.37 0.27 12.75
N ARG A 204 23.05 0.14 12.54
CA ARG A 204 22.03 0.77 13.41
C ARG A 204 22.10 0.24 14.84
N PHE A 205 22.16 -1.08 14.99
CA PHE A 205 22.31 -1.73 16.29
C PHE A 205 23.58 -1.30 17.00
N ARG A 206 24.73 -1.26 16.30
CA ARG A 206 26.01 -0.81 16.86
C ARG A 206 25.95 0.65 17.31
N LYS A 207 25.28 1.52 16.55
CA LYS A 207 25.08 2.92 16.92
C LYS A 207 24.21 3.04 18.17
N ALA A 208 23.05 2.37 18.19
CA ALA A 208 22.16 2.35 19.34
C ALA A 208 22.82 1.74 20.59
N PHE A 209 23.61 0.67 20.42
CA PHE A 209 24.40 0.05 21.49
C PHE A 209 25.50 0.98 22.00
N SER A 210 26.17 1.72 21.11
CA SER A 210 27.16 2.73 21.50
C SER A 210 26.53 3.88 22.29
N GLU A 211 25.36 4.35 21.87
CA GLU A 211 24.59 5.40 22.57
C GLU A 211 24.08 4.90 23.93
N TRP A 212 23.67 3.62 24.03
CA TRP A 212 23.34 2.98 25.32
C TRP A 212 24.56 2.83 26.23
N CYS A 213 25.71 2.40 25.70
CA CYS A 213 26.96 2.35 26.47
C CYS A 213 27.40 3.72 26.99
N ASN A 214 27.00 4.80 26.31
CA ASN A 214 27.24 6.18 26.73
C ASN A 214 26.16 6.72 27.70
N ASN A 215 25.19 5.90 28.12
CA ASN A 215 24.05 6.25 28.98
C ASN A 215 23.10 7.33 28.41
N ASP A 216 23.08 7.55 27.09
CA ASP A 216 22.19 8.54 26.46
C ASP A 216 20.75 8.02 26.27
N ILE A 217 20.54 6.70 26.37
CA ILE A 217 19.30 6.01 25.99
C ILE A 217 18.92 4.94 27.01
N ASP A 218 17.62 4.81 27.31
CA ASP A 218 17.08 3.81 28.22
C ASP A 218 16.93 2.41 27.57
N ILE A 219 16.94 1.32 28.35
CA ILE A 219 16.92 -0.06 27.80
C ILE A 219 15.67 -0.31 26.94
N ALA A 220 14.53 0.28 27.32
CA ALA A 220 13.30 0.19 26.53
C ALA A 220 13.43 0.83 25.14
N GLN A 221 14.12 1.98 25.05
CA GLN A 221 14.36 2.68 23.79
C GLN A 221 15.41 1.97 22.92
N LEU A 222 16.37 1.26 23.54
CA LEU A 222 17.32 0.39 22.82
C LEU A 222 16.60 -0.82 22.18
N VAL A 223 15.68 -1.44 22.91
CA VAL A 223 14.88 -2.57 22.41
C VAL A 223 13.96 -2.11 21.28
N ASP A 224 13.32 -0.95 21.40
CA ASP A 224 12.43 -0.41 20.37
C ASP A 224 13.17 -0.08 19.07
N ARG A 225 14.33 0.61 19.17
CA ARG A 225 15.19 0.94 18.00
C ARG A 225 15.88 -0.27 17.36
N SER A 226 16.00 -1.40 18.07
CA SER A 226 16.62 -2.62 17.56
C SER A 226 15.63 -3.62 16.97
N ILE A 227 14.36 -3.55 17.40
CA ILE A 227 13.25 -4.36 16.87
C ILE A 227 12.58 -3.69 15.67
N GLU A 228 12.78 -2.38 15.47
CA GLU A 228 12.22 -1.64 14.35
C GLU A 228 12.47 -2.39 13.02
N PRO A 229 11.39 -2.84 12.34
CA PRO A 229 11.53 -3.62 11.13
C PRO A 229 12.35 -2.83 10.10
N PRO A 230 13.12 -3.50 9.23
CA PRO A 230 13.73 -2.80 8.11
C PRO A 230 12.64 -2.00 7.38
N PRO A 231 12.95 -0.78 6.87
CA PRO A 231 11.99 0.16 6.30
C PRO A 231 11.28 -0.33 5.00
N ALA A 232 11.23 -1.62 4.76
CA ALA A 232 10.78 -2.25 3.53
C ALA A 232 9.71 -3.34 3.78
N GLN A 233 8.85 -3.14 4.77
CA GLN A 233 7.53 -3.73 4.72
C GLN A 233 6.55 -2.57 4.86
N LEU A 234 6.36 -1.86 3.74
CA LEU A 234 5.30 -0.87 3.62
C LEU A 234 4.01 -1.56 4.06
N ASP A 235 3.44 -1.05 5.16
CA ASP A 235 2.11 -1.45 5.58
C ASP A 235 1.16 -0.92 4.51
N LEU A 236 0.48 -1.81 3.79
CA LEU A 236 -0.31 -1.44 2.61
C LEU A 236 -1.44 -0.46 3.00
N ASP A 237 -1.87 -0.51 4.26
CA ASP A 237 -2.86 0.39 4.86
C ASP A 237 -2.29 1.78 5.19
N SER A 238 -0.96 1.91 5.28
CA SER A 238 -0.23 3.17 5.52
C SER A 238 0.14 3.92 4.25
N VAL A 239 0.16 3.24 3.09
CA VAL A 239 0.48 3.84 1.79
C VAL A 239 -0.79 4.43 1.19
N LEU A 240 -1.16 5.61 1.64
CA LEU A 240 -2.10 6.45 0.91
C LEU A 240 -1.44 6.89 -0.40
N HIS A 241 -1.72 6.16 -1.48
CA HIS A 241 -1.44 6.62 -2.83
C HIS A 241 -2.24 7.91 -3.06
N MET A 242 -1.56 9.06 -3.00
CA MET A 242 -2.23 10.36 -3.11
C MET A 242 -2.49 10.68 -4.58
N CYS A 243 -3.67 10.33 -5.06
CA CYS A 243 -4.20 10.83 -6.33
C CYS A 243 -4.80 12.24 -6.11
N SER A 244 -4.06 13.33 -6.33
CA SER A 244 -4.71 14.64 -6.46
C SER A 244 -5.06 14.93 -7.92
N SER A 245 -6.35 15.20 -8.14
CA SER A 245 -6.92 15.57 -9.45
C SER A 245 -6.90 17.08 -9.71
N ASN A 246 -6.26 17.89 -8.86
CA ASN A 246 -6.39 19.34 -8.96
C ASN A 246 -5.40 19.87 -10.01
N PRO A 247 -5.85 20.50 -11.11
CA PRO A 247 -4.95 21.10 -12.11
C PRO A 247 -3.99 22.12 -11.49
N GLY A 248 -4.39 22.77 -10.40
CA GLY A 248 -3.55 23.67 -9.62
C GLY A 248 -2.52 22.99 -8.70
N ALA A 249 -2.74 21.74 -8.29
CA ALA A 249 -1.77 20.97 -7.50
C ALA A 249 -0.62 20.41 -8.37
N VAL A 250 -0.91 20.16 -9.66
CA VAL A 250 0.08 19.83 -10.70
C VAL A 250 1.11 20.97 -10.88
N LEU A 251 0.76 22.21 -10.49
CA LEU A 251 1.65 23.37 -10.52
C LEU A 251 2.63 23.43 -9.33
N PHE A 252 2.51 22.61 -8.28
CA PHE A 252 3.44 22.64 -7.14
C PHE A 252 4.62 21.68 -7.30
N PRO A 253 5.88 22.11 -7.11
CA PRO A 253 7.08 21.27 -7.25
C PRO A 253 7.16 20.14 -6.21
N VAL A 254 6.50 20.28 -5.06
CA VAL A 254 6.54 19.34 -3.92
C VAL A 254 5.87 18.00 -4.23
N TYR A 255 4.76 18.01 -4.98
CA TYR A 255 4.01 16.79 -5.33
C TYR A 255 4.77 15.89 -6.34
N ARG A 256 5.81 16.44 -6.99
CA ARG A 256 6.50 15.86 -8.16
C ARG A 256 7.69 14.98 -7.77
N VAL A 257 8.41 15.39 -6.73
CA VAL A 257 9.46 14.59 -6.09
C VAL A 257 8.84 13.36 -5.41
N GLN A 258 7.66 13.54 -4.83
CA GLN A 258 6.96 12.52 -4.07
C GLN A 258 6.55 11.29 -4.91
N ILE A 259 6.15 11.44 -6.18
CA ILE A 259 5.81 10.30 -7.06
C ILE A 259 7.06 9.47 -7.42
N ARG A 260 8.19 10.13 -7.69
CA ARG A 260 9.45 9.43 -7.99
C ARG A 260 10.00 8.71 -6.77
N GLU A 261 9.94 9.36 -5.61
CA GLU A 261 10.30 8.74 -4.33
C GLU A 261 9.40 7.55 -4.02
N GLU A 262 8.08 7.67 -4.20
CA GLU A 262 7.13 6.55 -4.05
C GLU A 262 7.50 5.37 -4.95
N VAL A 263 7.76 5.61 -6.24
CA VAL A 263 8.15 4.55 -7.19
C VAL A 263 9.47 3.90 -6.77
N SER A 264 10.46 4.67 -6.31
CA SER A 264 11.73 4.12 -5.84
C SER A 264 11.56 3.21 -4.62
N LEU A 265 10.69 3.61 -3.67
CA LEU A 265 10.36 2.81 -2.49
C LEU A 265 9.60 1.53 -2.86
N LEU A 266 8.64 1.62 -3.79
CA LEU A 266 7.90 0.46 -4.29
C LEU A 266 8.79 -0.52 -5.04
N LEU A 267 9.76 -0.02 -5.81
CA LEU A 267 10.72 -0.86 -6.53
C LEU A 267 11.64 -1.61 -5.55
N GLU A 268 12.13 -0.93 -4.50
CA GLU A 268 12.94 -1.55 -3.45
C GLU A 268 12.14 -2.63 -2.68
N ASP A 269 10.88 -2.34 -2.34
CA ASP A 269 9.97 -3.30 -1.69
C ASP A 269 9.69 -4.52 -2.59
N MET A 270 9.43 -4.31 -3.88
CA MET A 270 9.22 -5.39 -4.85
C MET A 270 10.47 -6.28 -4.97
N TYR A 271 11.66 -5.69 -5.06
CA TYR A 271 12.93 -6.43 -5.09
C TYR A 271 13.12 -7.26 -3.81
N LEU A 272 12.81 -6.69 -2.65
CA LEU A 272 12.93 -7.39 -1.38
C LEU A 272 11.94 -8.54 -1.25
N ARG A 273 10.70 -8.37 -1.73
CA ARG A 273 9.70 -9.45 -1.80
C ARG A 273 10.17 -10.59 -2.69
N LEU A 274 10.70 -10.27 -3.88
CA LEU A 274 11.26 -11.26 -4.79
C LEU A 274 12.44 -12.01 -4.15
N LYS A 275 13.38 -11.30 -3.54
CA LYS A 275 14.53 -11.86 -2.84
C LYS A 275 14.13 -12.80 -1.70
N ARG A 276 13.13 -12.41 -0.89
CA ARG A 276 12.55 -13.25 0.17
C ARG A 276 11.89 -14.51 -0.39
N SER A 277 11.17 -14.40 -1.50
CA SER A 277 10.55 -15.56 -2.17
C SER A 277 11.55 -16.56 -2.74
N LEU A 278 12.64 -16.07 -3.35
CA LEU A 278 13.72 -16.92 -3.85
C LEU A 278 14.42 -17.65 -2.70
N PHE A 279 14.77 -16.93 -1.63
CA PHE A 279 15.35 -17.54 -0.45
C PHE A 279 14.40 -18.57 0.17
N ALA A 280 13.09 -18.27 0.25
CA ALA A 280 12.08 -19.19 0.73
C ALA A 280 12.00 -20.48 -0.11
N GLY A 281 12.01 -20.38 -1.44
CA GLY A 281 11.99 -21.54 -2.33
C GLY A 281 13.23 -22.42 -2.17
N VAL A 282 14.42 -21.81 -2.27
CA VAL A 282 15.71 -22.53 -2.17
C VAL A 282 15.89 -23.15 -0.79
N SER A 283 15.59 -22.43 0.29
CA SER A 283 15.72 -22.95 1.66
C SER A 283 14.77 -24.13 1.92
N THR A 284 13.54 -24.06 1.43
CA THR A 284 12.58 -25.17 1.54
C THR A 284 13.09 -26.41 0.80
N ALA A 285 13.50 -26.27 -0.47
CA ALA A 285 14.01 -27.41 -1.25
C ALA A 285 15.30 -27.99 -0.66
N PHE A 286 16.19 -27.14 -0.15
CA PHE A 286 17.41 -27.60 0.52
C PHE A 286 17.08 -28.43 1.77
N LEU A 287 16.17 -27.95 2.62
CA LEU A 287 15.80 -28.64 3.87
C LEU A 287 14.94 -29.89 3.62
N SER A 288 14.08 -29.89 2.60
CA SER A 288 13.14 -30.99 2.34
C SER A 288 13.66 -32.07 1.41
N ILE A 289 14.49 -31.73 0.42
CA ILE A 289 14.99 -32.67 -0.62
C ILE A 289 16.47 -32.98 -0.42
N PHE A 290 17.32 -31.95 -0.42
CA PHE A 290 18.77 -32.13 -0.40
C PHE A 290 19.29 -32.67 0.94
N LEU A 291 18.81 -32.12 2.06
CA LEU A 291 19.30 -32.48 3.38
C LEU A 291 19.04 -33.97 3.73
N PRO A 292 17.86 -34.57 3.46
CA PRO A 292 17.66 -36.01 3.63
C PRO A 292 18.63 -36.90 2.84
N CYS A 293 19.06 -36.48 1.64
CA CYS A 293 20.03 -37.23 0.83
C CYS A 293 21.41 -37.31 1.50
N VAL A 294 21.79 -36.27 2.24
CA VAL A 294 23.07 -36.22 2.98
C VAL A 294 23.02 -37.09 4.25
N PHE A 295 21.85 -37.21 4.87
CA PHE A 295 21.64 -37.89 6.16
C PHE A 295 21.13 -39.33 6.04
N VAL A 296 21.53 -40.02 4.98
CA VAL A 296 21.28 -41.45 4.81
C VAL A 296 22.21 -42.26 5.73
N PRO A 297 21.73 -43.33 6.39
CA PRO A 297 22.56 -44.16 7.26
C PRO A 297 23.72 -44.80 6.48
N TYR A 298 24.95 -44.48 6.91
CA TYR A 298 26.19 -44.98 6.32
C TYR A 298 26.64 -46.32 6.94
N LYS A 299 26.01 -46.74 8.04
CA LYS A 299 26.25 -48.00 8.75
C LYS A 299 24.92 -48.73 8.96
N THR A 300 24.94 -50.06 8.85
CA THR A 300 23.84 -50.91 9.29
C THR A 300 23.75 -50.96 10.82
N SER A 301 22.66 -51.51 11.35
CA SER A 301 22.53 -51.79 12.80
C SER A 301 23.64 -52.69 13.36
N LEU A 302 24.34 -53.43 12.49
CA LEU A 302 25.47 -54.29 12.80
C LEU A 302 26.84 -53.60 12.58
N GLY A 303 26.86 -52.30 12.28
CA GLY A 303 28.08 -51.50 12.09
C GLY A 303 28.75 -51.65 10.73
N VAL A 304 28.17 -52.41 9.80
CA VAL A 304 28.71 -52.63 8.45
C VAL A 304 28.45 -51.41 7.57
N PRO A 305 29.43 -50.89 6.80
CA PRO A 305 29.20 -49.76 5.90
C PRO A 305 28.18 -50.12 4.81
N GLN A 306 27.19 -49.26 4.62
CA GLN A 306 26.17 -49.38 3.57
C GLN A 306 26.11 -48.09 2.76
N LYS A 307 26.11 -48.22 1.43
CA LYS A 307 25.84 -47.10 0.51
C LYS A 307 24.46 -47.30 -0.11
N VAL A 308 23.52 -46.40 0.18
CA VAL A 308 22.23 -46.38 -0.52
C VAL A 308 22.46 -45.71 -1.87
N LEU A 309 21.96 -46.34 -2.93
CA LEU A 309 22.02 -45.81 -4.28
C LEU A 309 20.91 -44.76 -4.42
N VAL A 310 21.32 -43.50 -4.48
CA VAL A 310 20.45 -42.36 -4.77
C VAL A 310 20.79 -41.87 -6.18
N ASP A 311 19.76 -41.66 -6.99
CA ASP A 311 19.93 -41.11 -8.34
C ASP A 311 20.12 -39.59 -8.26
N GLU A 312 21.37 -39.16 -8.35
CA GLU A 312 21.74 -37.75 -8.19
C GLU A 312 21.07 -36.84 -9.24
N ALA A 313 20.81 -37.34 -10.46
CA ALA A 313 20.17 -36.57 -11.51
C ALA A 313 18.69 -36.31 -11.17
N TRP A 314 17.96 -37.37 -10.84
CA TRP A 314 16.55 -37.27 -10.43
C TRP A 314 16.38 -36.36 -9.20
N GLU A 315 17.21 -36.52 -8.18
CA GLU A 315 17.11 -35.70 -6.98
C GLU A 315 17.41 -34.22 -7.25
N SER A 316 18.32 -33.94 -8.18
CA SER A 316 18.58 -32.56 -8.60
C SER A 316 17.39 -31.93 -9.33
N GLU A 317 16.73 -32.70 -10.20
CA GLU A 317 15.51 -32.27 -10.92
C GLU A 317 14.36 -32.02 -9.94
N LEU A 318 14.14 -32.95 -9.00
CA LEU A 318 13.13 -32.81 -7.95
C LEU A 318 13.40 -31.61 -7.05
N CYS A 319 14.66 -31.36 -6.68
CA CYS A 319 15.06 -30.20 -5.89
C CYS A 319 14.75 -28.88 -6.61
N ILE A 320 15.05 -28.79 -7.92
CA ILE A 320 14.71 -27.63 -8.75
C ILE A 320 13.20 -27.42 -8.77
N VAL A 321 12.43 -28.48 -9.01
CA VAL A 321 10.98 -28.40 -9.05
C VAL A 321 10.42 -27.92 -7.71
N VAL A 322 10.81 -28.53 -6.60
CA VAL A 322 10.35 -28.14 -5.25
C VAL A 322 10.76 -26.71 -4.90
N ALA A 323 11.92 -26.24 -5.37
CA ALA A 323 12.37 -24.86 -5.16
C ALA A 323 11.49 -23.87 -5.94
N LEU A 324 11.19 -24.17 -7.21
CA LEU A 324 10.38 -23.31 -8.07
C LEU A 324 8.91 -23.27 -7.63
N THR A 325 8.33 -24.38 -7.20
CA THR A 325 6.97 -24.42 -6.65
C THR A 325 6.84 -23.64 -5.34
N ALA A 326 7.79 -23.83 -4.41
CA ALA A 326 7.81 -23.09 -3.15
C ALA A 326 8.04 -21.59 -3.38
N PHE A 327 8.88 -21.22 -4.36
CA PHE A 327 9.03 -19.85 -4.84
C PHE A 327 7.70 -19.29 -5.38
N SER A 328 7.01 -20.04 -6.26
CA SER A 328 5.74 -19.64 -6.87
C SER A 328 4.65 -19.40 -5.82
N LEU A 329 4.57 -20.29 -4.83
CA LEU A 329 3.63 -20.17 -3.72
C LEU A 329 3.91 -18.92 -2.87
N TYR A 330 5.19 -18.62 -2.63
CA TYR A 330 5.60 -17.47 -1.81
C TYR A 330 5.46 -16.14 -2.54
N ILE A 331 5.81 -16.07 -3.83
CA ILE A 331 5.66 -14.82 -4.60
C ILE A 331 4.18 -14.46 -4.81
N THR A 332 3.31 -15.46 -4.99
CA THR A 332 1.85 -15.26 -5.09
C THR A 332 1.24 -14.74 -3.80
N TYR A 333 1.82 -15.10 -2.64
CA TYR A 333 1.40 -14.55 -1.36
C TYR A 333 1.94 -13.13 -1.11
N LEU A 334 3.23 -12.89 -1.41
CA LEU A 334 3.85 -11.59 -1.20
C LEU A 334 3.38 -10.51 -2.17
N MET A 335 2.85 -10.88 -3.33
CA MET A 335 2.27 -9.95 -4.31
C MET A 335 0.75 -10.16 -4.43
N PRO A 336 -0.04 -9.77 -3.41
CA PRO A 336 -1.48 -9.81 -3.51
C PRO A 336 -2.00 -8.82 -4.56
N LEU A 337 -3.22 -9.03 -5.04
CA LEU A 337 -3.86 -8.18 -6.06
C LEU A 337 -3.88 -6.69 -5.69
N ASN A 338 -4.10 -6.34 -4.42
CA ASN A 338 -4.10 -4.94 -3.97
C ASN A 338 -2.72 -4.28 -4.16
N TYR A 339 -1.64 -5.04 -3.94
CA TYR A 339 -0.28 -4.58 -4.17
C TYR A 339 0.02 -4.42 -5.67
N LEU A 340 -0.44 -5.37 -6.49
CA LEU A 340 -0.36 -5.25 -7.96
C LEU A 340 -1.14 -4.04 -8.48
N ASP A 341 -2.22 -3.67 -7.81
CA ASP A 341 -2.99 -2.47 -8.13
C ASP A 341 -2.24 -1.19 -7.76
N LEU A 342 -1.66 -1.14 -6.55
CA LEU A 342 -0.80 -0.03 -6.14
C LEU A 342 0.35 0.19 -7.12
N LEU A 343 1.08 -0.87 -7.50
CA LEU A 343 2.16 -0.80 -8.49
C LEU A 343 1.66 -0.26 -9.84
N HIS A 344 0.48 -0.69 -10.28
CA HIS A 344 -0.10 -0.23 -11.53
C HIS A 344 -0.48 1.25 -11.50
N ARG A 345 -1.12 1.71 -10.40
CA ARG A 345 -1.49 3.11 -10.22
C ARG A 345 -0.25 3.99 -10.20
N SER A 346 0.75 3.66 -9.38
CA SER A 346 2.00 4.43 -9.33
C SER A 346 2.73 4.43 -10.68
N ALA A 347 2.67 3.34 -11.46
CA ALA A 347 3.21 3.31 -12.82
C ALA A 347 2.45 4.22 -13.80
N ILE A 348 1.12 4.31 -13.71
CA ILE A 348 0.31 5.24 -14.50
C ILE A 348 0.71 6.70 -14.21
N HIS A 349 0.91 7.05 -12.93
CA HIS A 349 1.33 8.40 -12.52
C HIS A 349 2.78 8.72 -12.92
N LEU A 350 3.63 7.71 -13.07
CA LEU A 350 5.01 7.88 -13.50
C LEU A 350 5.12 8.22 -15.00
N GLY A 351 4.44 7.48 -15.86
CA GLY A 351 4.61 7.57 -17.32
C GLY A 351 5.98 7.07 -17.81
N THR A 352 6.29 7.28 -19.10
CA THR A 352 7.58 6.90 -19.70
C THR A 352 8.01 7.90 -20.78
N TRP A 353 9.25 7.76 -21.25
CA TRP A 353 9.85 8.60 -22.28
C TRP A 353 10.25 7.78 -23.50
N ASP A 354 9.85 8.23 -24.69
CA ASP A 354 10.36 7.67 -25.94
C ASP A 354 11.55 8.48 -26.43
N GLN A 355 12.68 7.83 -26.71
CA GLN A 355 13.78 8.51 -27.36
C GLN A 355 13.43 8.85 -28.81
N ILE A 356 13.59 10.12 -29.19
CA ILE A 356 13.40 10.59 -30.58
C ILE A 356 14.77 10.97 -31.15
N GLU A 357 14.94 10.77 -32.46
CA GLU A 357 16.02 11.45 -33.18
C GLU A 357 15.84 12.97 -33.07
N GLY A 358 16.86 13.65 -32.55
CA GLY A 358 16.84 15.12 -32.43
C GLY A 358 16.74 15.82 -33.79
N PRO A 359 16.41 17.13 -33.81
CA PRO A 359 16.34 17.88 -35.06
C PRO A 359 17.69 17.80 -35.79
N LYS A 360 17.71 17.24 -37.02
CA LYS A 360 18.91 17.26 -37.87
C LYS A 360 19.19 18.72 -38.22
N VAL A 361 20.37 19.21 -37.83
CA VAL A 361 20.85 20.56 -38.16
C VAL A 361 20.78 20.73 -39.69
N GLY A 362 19.80 21.50 -40.17
CA GLY A 362 19.58 21.75 -41.60
C GLY A 362 18.13 21.64 -42.10
N GLN A 363 17.18 21.11 -41.32
CA GLN A 363 15.76 21.00 -41.73
C GLN A 363 14.79 21.59 -40.69
N THR A 364 14.79 22.91 -40.48
CA THR A 364 13.61 23.59 -39.88
C THR A 364 13.59 25.07 -40.28
N GLY A 365 12.89 25.38 -41.38
CA GLY A 365 12.39 26.74 -41.67
C GLY A 365 11.12 27.10 -40.89
N GLN A 366 10.78 26.37 -39.82
CA GLN A 366 9.61 26.62 -38.98
C GLN A 366 10.04 26.68 -37.50
N ALA A 367 9.99 27.87 -36.92
CA ALA A 367 10.52 28.20 -35.60
C ALA A 367 9.67 27.71 -34.40
N ASN A 368 8.64 26.88 -34.60
CA ASN A 368 7.67 26.53 -33.56
C ASN A 368 7.89 25.17 -32.87
N TRP A 369 8.94 24.43 -33.20
CA TRP A 369 9.14 23.02 -32.77
C TRP A 369 10.50 22.75 -32.12
N ALA A 370 11.01 23.68 -31.31
CA ALA A 370 12.22 23.45 -30.52
C ALA A 370 11.85 22.62 -29.25
N PRO A 371 12.52 21.50 -28.96
CA PRO A 371 12.30 20.75 -27.72
C PRO A 371 12.64 21.62 -26.50
N SER A 372 11.80 21.61 -25.47
CA SER A 372 12.05 22.35 -24.24
C SER A 372 13.19 21.70 -23.45
N PRO A 373 14.02 22.46 -22.70
CA PRO A 373 15.01 21.85 -21.82
C PRO A 373 14.31 21.00 -20.75
N TRP A 374 14.85 19.82 -20.45
CA TRP A 374 14.30 19.00 -19.39
C TRP A 374 14.53 19.65 -18.01
N VAL A 375 13.47 19.70 -17.20
CA VAL A 375 13.46 20.25 -15.85
C VAL A 375 12.91 19.17 -14.92
N ALA A 376 13.72 18.76 -13.93
CA ALA A 376 13.37 17.71 -12.98
C ALA A 376 12.07 18.00 -12.21
N GLN A 377 11.75 19.28 -12.02
CA GLN A 377 10.57 19.74 -11.31
C GLN A 377 9.35 19.93 -12.22
N CYS A 378 9.37 19.54 -13.51
CA CYS A 378 8.21 19.67 -14.41
C CYS A 378 7.49 18.33 -14.64
N LEU A 379 6.15 18.37 -14.64
CA LEU A 379 5.29 17.33 -15.21
C LEU A 379 5.07 17.67 -16.68
N TYR A 380 5.23 16.69 -17.55
CA TYR A 380 5.11 16.88 -19.00
C TYR A 380 3.80 16.32 -19.51
N SER A 381 3.11 17.08 -20.35
CA SER A 381 1.90 16.61 -21.02
C SER A 381 2.25 15.57 -22.08
N GLU A 382 1.32 14.68 -22.38
CA GLU A 382 1.50 13.68 -23.44
C GLU A 382 1.90 14.34 -24.76
N GLY A 383 2.99 13.86 -25.37
CA GLY A 383 3.51 14.36 -26.64
C GLY A 383 4.52 15.50 -26.53
N GLU A 384 4.71 16.11 -25.36
CA GLU A 384 5.74 17.14 -25.16
C GLU A 384 7.14 16.55 -25.38
N THR A 385 7.99 17.31 -26.09
CA THR A 385 9.36 16.90 -26.39
C THR A 385 10.35 17.67 -25.56
N VAL A 386 11.25 16.96 -24.88
CA VAL A 386 12.29 17.54 -24.04
C VAL A 386 13.68 17.20 -24.56
N GLN A 387 14.63 18.10 -24.37
CA GLN A 387 16.04 17.87 -24.63
C GLN A 387 16.80 17.77 -23.30
N MET A 388 17.55 16.70 -23.13
CA MET A 388 18.47 16.53 -22.00
C MET A 388 19.76 17.36 -22.18
N PRO A 389 20.48 17.67 -21.10
CA PRO A 389 21.80 18.29 -21.15
C PRO A 389 22.80 17.54 -22.05
N ASP A 390 22.63 16.22 -22.19
CA ASP A 390 23.45 15.35 -23.06
C ASP A 390 23.16 15.52 -24.57
N GLY A 391 22.20 16.37 -24.94
CA GLY A 391 21.79 16.60 -26.34
C GLY A 391 20.77 15.59 -26.88
N ARG A 392 20.41 14.55 -26.13
CA ARG A 392 19.37 13.57 -26.49
C ARG A 392 17.97 14.16 -26.34
N CYS A 393 17.08 13.86 -27.28
CA CYS A 393 15.68 14.30 -27.26
C CYS A 393 14.74 13.14 -26.89
N TYR A 394 13.74 13.43 -26.07
CA TYR A 394 12.74 12.47 -25.60
C TYR A 394 11.32 13.02 -25.78
N ARG A 395 10.35 12.14 -26.04
CA ARG A 395 8.91 12.42 -26.07
C ARG A 395 8.25 11.90 -24.81
N ALA A 396 7.44 12.72 -24.15
CA ALA A 396 6.62 12.29 -23.03
C ALA A 396 5.51 11.34 -23.54
N ARG A 397 5.45 10.11 -23.00
CA ARG A 397 4.39 9.14 -23.24
C ARG A 397 3.62 8.89 -21.93
N GLY A 398 2.46 9.51 -21.82
CA GLY A 398 1.51 9.30 -20.71
C GLY A 398 0.68 8.03 -20.88
N SER A 399 -0.02 7.64 -19.81
CA SER A 399 -1.05 6.59 -19.89
C SER A 399 -2.32 7.17 -20.52
N PRO A 400 -3.16 6.37 -21.21
CA PRO A 400 -4.42 6.86 -21.78
C PRO A 400 -5.35 7.54 -20.77
N SER A 401 -5.29 7.13 -19.50
CA SER A 401 -6.10 7.67 -18.40
C SER A 401 -5.51 8.93 -17.79
N LEU A 402 -4.18 9.10 -17.85
CA LEU A 402 -3.44 10.20 -17.24
C LEU A 402 -2.43 10.72 -18.27
N ARG A 403 -2.78 11.80 -18.97
CA ARG A 403 -1.97 12.40 -20.06
C ARG A 403 -0.76 13.18 -19.52
N THR A 404 -0.21 12.77 -18.39
CA THR A 404 0.92 13.43 -17.72
C THR A 404 2.05 12.44 -17.49
N VAL A 405 3.29 12.94 -17.48
CA VAL A 405 4.52 12.15 -17.28
C VAL A 405 5.38 12.81 -16.21
N ALA A 406 5.70 12.04 -15.17
CA ALA A 406 6.58 12.42 -14.08
C ALA A 406 7.96 11.77 -14.16
N ALA A 407 8.17 10.76 -15.00
CA ALA A 407 9.43 10.01 -15.11
C ALA A 407 10.65 10.91 -15.43
N GLU A 408 11.84 10.45 -15.06
CA GLU A 408 13.09 11.03 -15.51
C GLU A 408 13.50 10.42 -16.88
N PRO A 409 13.79 11.23 -17.92
CA PRO A 409 14.17 10.73 -19.22
C PRO A 409 15.48 9.94 -19.14
N GLY A 410 15.57 8.82 -19.85
CA GLY A 410 16.79 8.01 -19.89
C GLY A 410 17.12 7.24 -18.60
N CYS A 411 16.26 7.28 -17.57
CA CYS A 411 16.38 6.41 -16.40
C CYS A 411 15.81 5.02 -16.71
N PRO A 412 16.65 3.97 -16.80
CA PRO A 412 16.19 2.63 -17.18
C PRO A 412 15.30 1.97 -16.14
N GLU A 413 15.36 2.41 -14.87
CA GLU A 413 14.52 1.86 -13.79
C GLU A 413 13.07 2.29 -13.93
N HIS A 414 12.83 3.58 -14.23
CA HIS A 414 11.50 4.13 -14.49
C HIS A 414 10.86 3.50 -15.73
N ASP A 415 11.63 3.33 -16.82
CA ASP A 415 11.13 2.73 -18.06
C ASP A 415 10.80 1.25 -17.87
N LYS A 416 11.64 0.48 -17.16
CA LYS A 416 11.35 -0.92 -16.83
C LYS A 416 10.13 -1.04 -15.92
N PHE A 417 10.01 -0.16 -14.92
CA PHE A 417 8.87 -0.14 -14.01
C PHE A 417 7.57 0.14 -14.77
N TYR A 418 7.56 1.15 -15.66
CA TYR A 418 6.41 1.44 -16.51
C TYR A 418 6.10 0.29 -17.48
N MET A 419 7.11 -0.36 -18.05
CA MET A 419 6.90 -1.51 -18.95
C MET A 419 6.26 -2.70 -18.22
N PHE A 420 6.69 -2.97 -16.98
CA PHE A 420 6.25 -4.11 -16.19
C PHE A 420 4.90 -3.88 -15.49
N CYS A 421 4.69 -2.68 -14.93
CA CYS A 421 3.54 -2.31 -14.12
C CYS A 421 2.51 -1.44 -14.87
N GLY A 422 2.88 -0.83 -16.00
CA GLY A 422 2.00 0.09 -16.74
C GLY A 422 0.81 -0.60 -17.42
N ARG A 423 0.85 -1.93 -17.59
CA ARG A 423 -0.32 -2.73 -17.98
C ARG A 423 -0.78 -3.56 -16.78
N PRO A 424 -2.08 -3.54 -16.43
CA PRO A 424 -2.58 -4.11 -15.18
C PRO A 424 -2.41 -5.62 -15.07
N CYS A 425 -2.34 -6.33 -16.21
CA CYS A 425 -2.27 -7.80 -16.24
C CYS A 425 -0.89 -8.37 -16.62
N THR A 426 0.14 -7.55 -16.88
CA THR A 426 1.45 -8.09 -17.32
C THR A 426 2.08 -8.97 -16.26
N LEU A 427 2.11 -8.48 -15.02
CA LEU A 427 2.66 -9.15 -13.85
C LEU A 427 1.99 -10.50 -13.57
N ILE A 428 0.65 -10.50 -13.49
CA ILE A 428 -0.12 -11.72 -13.24
C ILE A 428 -0.03 -12.71 -14.40
N ASN A 429 0.03 -12.24 -15.65
CA ASN A 429 0.27 -13.10 -16.81
C ASN A 429 1.65 -13.76 -16.74
N GLY A 430 2.69 -13.03 -16.31
CA GLY A 430 4.02 -13.58 -16.10
C GLY A 430 4.02 -14.72 -15.09
N MET A 431 3.32 -14.53 -13.95
CA MET A 431 3.14 -15.58 -12.93
C MET A 431 2.36 -16.79 -13.47
N CYS A 432 1.28 -16.58 -14.23
CA CYS A 432 0.53 -17.68 -14.86
C CYS A 432 1.37 -18.45 -15.89
N ILE A 433 2.18 -17.77 -16.70
CA ILE A 433 3.05 -18.41 -17.70
C ILE A 433 4.13 -19.22 -16.99
N PHE A 434 4.74 -18.66 -15.95
CA PHE A 434 5.72 -19.36 -15.13
C PHE A 434 5.14 -20.63 -14.50
N GLU A 435 3.97 -20.54 -13.90
CA GLU A 435 3.29 -21.68 -13.28
C GLU A 435 2.85 -22.73 -14.31
N GLY A 436 2.32 -22.30 -15.46
CA GLY A 436 1.99 -23.18 -16.57
C GLY A 436 3.22 -23.92 -17.11
N ALA A 437 4.34 -23.22 -17.29
CA ALA A 437 5.60 -23.82 -17.72
C ALA A 437 6.13 -24.85 -16.71
N LEU A 438 5.99 -24.56 -15.42
CA LEU A 438 6.37 -25.48 -14.34
C LEU A 438 5.54 -26.78 -14.37
N ILE A 439 4.22 -26.68 -14.58
CA ILE A 439 3.34 -27.84 -14.73
C ILE A 439 3.67 -28.64 -15.99
N VAL A 440 3.94 -27.98 -17.13
CA VAL A 440 4.36 -28.67 -18.36
C VAL A 440 5.68 -29.40 -18.15
N ALA A 441 6.65 -28.78 -17.48
CA ALA A 441 7.93 -29.42 -17.15
C ALA A 441 7.74 -30.63 -16.22
N GLN A 442 6.90 -30.52 -15.19
CA GLN A 442 6.58 -31.65 -14.31
C GLN A 442 5.86 -32.78 -15.05
N PHE A 443 4.92 -32.45 -15.93
CA PHE A 443 4.23 -33.43 -16.75
C PHE A 443 5.19 -34.12 -17.73
N TRP A 444 6.13 -33.37 -18.31
CA TRP A 444 7.19 -33.92 -19.14
C TRP A 444 8.05 -34.93 -18.37
N MET A 445 8.51 -34.58 -17.16
CA MET A 445 9.22 -35.52 -16.29
C MET A 445 8.37 -36.75 -15.94
N LEU A 446 7.06 -36.57 -15.71
CA LEU A 446 6.14 -37.67 -15.41
C LEU A 446 6.07 -38.68 -16.55
N VAL A 447 6.04 -38.22 -17.80
CA VAL A 447 6.02 -39.09 -18.99
C VAL A 447 7.33 -39.86 -19.15
N LEU A 448 8.47 -39.24 -18.80
CA LEU A 448 9.78 -39.88 -18.89
C LEU A 448 10.03 -40.90 -17.78
N THR A 449 9.25 -40.86 -16.70
CA THR A 449 9.53 -41.69 -15.53
C THR A 449 8.75 -43.00 -15.52
N THR A 450 9.47 -44.10 -15.36
CA THR A 450 8.90 -45.47 -15.27
C THR A 450 8.67 -45.94 -13.83
N ASP A 451 9.32 -45.28 -12.87
CA ASP A 451 9.36 -45.68 -11.48
C ASP A 451 8.12 -45.21 -10.70
N TRP A 452 7.45 -46.13 -10.00
CA TRP A 452 6.21 -45.85 -9.26
C TRP A 452 6.38 -44.73 -8.22
N GLN A 453 7.52 -44.68 -7.50
CA GLN A 453 7.73 -43.70 -6.44
C GLN A 453 7.88 -42.28 -6.98
N HIS A 454 8.55 -42.16 -8.12
CA HIS A 454 8.73 -40.90 -8.83
C HIS A 454 7.41 -40.42 -9.43
N ILE A 455 6.60 -41.33 -9.99
CA ILE A 455 5.23 -41.03 -10.47
C ILE A 455 4.37 -40.46 -9.33
N VAL A 456 4.34 -41.11 -8.16
CA VAL A 456 3.57 -40.63 -7.00
C VAL A 456 4.06 -39.27 -6.53
N THR A 457 5.38 -39.07 -6.46
CA THR A 457 5.99 -37.80 -6.05
C THR A 457 5.58 -36.66 -6.98
N LEU A 458 5.73 -36.85 -8.30
CA LEU A 458 5.38 -35.82 -9.28
C LEU A 458 3.88 -35.51 -9.29
N VAL A 459 3.00 -36.51 -9.22
CA VAL A 459 1.56 -36.30 -9.23
C VAL A 459 1.09 -35.47 -8.02
N LEU A 460 1.60 -35.79 -6.83
CA LEU A 460 1.23 -35.06 -5.61
C LEU A 460 1.76 -33.63 -5.58
N LEU A 461 3.00 -33.40 -6.05
CA LEU A 461 3.56 -32.05 -6.16
C LEU A 461 2.87 -31.22 -7.24
N MET A 462 2.51 -31.85 -8.36
CA MET A 462 1.80 -31.21 -9.46
C MET A 462 0.39 -30.75 -9.04
N PHE A 463 -0.27 -31.45 -8.11
CA PHE A 463 -1.55 -31.01 -7.56
C PHE A 463 -1.46 -29.64 -6.86
N ALA A 464 -0.38 -29.37 -6.11
CA ALA A 464 -0.17 -28.07 -5.47
C ALA A 464 -0.06 -26.95 -6.51
N ASN A 465 0.64 -27.21 -7.60
CA ASN A 465 0.81 -26.27 -8.72
C ASN A 465 -0.50 -26.02 -9.47
N TYR A 466 -1.32 -27.04 -9.68
CA TYR A 466 -2.64 -26.86 -10.26
C TYR A 466 -3.55 -25.98 -9.41
N LEU A 467 -3.53 -26.15 -8.08
CA LEU A 467 -4.29 -25.29 -7.17
C LEU A 467 -3.79 -23.85 -7.22
N LEU A 468 -2.47 -23.66 -7.30
CA LEU A 468 -1.86 -22.35 -7.44
C LEU A 468 -2.22 -21.67 -8.76
N LEU A 469 -2.17 -22.42 -9.87
CA LEU A 469 -2.56 -21.93 -11.18
C LEU A 469 -4.06 -21.55 -11.22
N ALA A 470 -4.93 -22.38 -10.64
CA ALA A 470 -6.36 -22.08 -10.54
C ALA A 470 -6.61 -20.79 -9.75
N LYS A 471 -5.86 -20.56 -8.67
CA LYS A 471 -5.88 -19.31 -7.90
C LYS A 471 -5.43 -18.12 -8.76
N LEU A 472 -4.30 -18.23 -9.46
CA LEU A 472 -3.79 -17.16 -10.34
C LEU A 472 -4.76 -16.82 -11.48
N PHE A 473 -5.45 -17.82 -12.06
CA PHE A 473 -6.48 -17.58 -13.07
C PHE A 473 -7.70 -16.86 -12.52
N LYS A 474 -8.15 -17.24 -11.31
CA LYS A 474 -9.22 -16.52 -10.61
C LYS A 474 -8.83 -15.06 -10.39
N ASP A 475 -7.64 -14.83 -9.84
CA ASP A 475 -7.13 -13.49 -9.54
C ASP A 475 -6.97 -12.65 -10.83
N LYS A 476 -6.53 -13.26 -11.92
CA LYS A 476 -6.46 -12.63 -13.25
C LYS A 476 -7.84 -12.25 -13.78
N SER A 477 -8.83 -13.14 -13.67
CA SER A 477 -10.19 -12.87 -14.12
C SER A 477 -10.80 -11.71 -13.33
N ASP A 478 -10.62 -11.71 -12.02
CA ASP A 478 -11.10 -10.66 -11.13
C ASP A 478 -10.47 -9.30 -11.50
N ARG A 479 -9.15 -9.27 -11.77
CA ARG A 479 -8.47 -8.04 -12.23
C ARG A 479 -8.90 -7.58 -13.62
N GLN A 480 -9.11 -8.52 -14.56
CA GLN A 480 -9.57 -8.18 -15.91
C GLN A 480 -11.01 -7.63 -15.92
N ALA A 481 -11.88 -8.17 -15.08
CA ALA A 481 -13.23 -7.65 -14.89
C ALA A 481 -13.19 -6.20 -14.39
N ASP A 482 -12.29 -5.90 -13.46
CA ASP A 482 -12.18 -4.56 -12.90
C ASP A 482 -11.58 -3.53 -13.87
N THR A 483 -10.49 -3.86 -14.59
CA THR A 483 -9.97 -2.99 -15.66
C THR A 483 -11.03 -2.72 -16.74
N SER A 484 -11.95 -3.65 -16.97
CA SER A 484 -13.06 -3.47 -17.91
C SER A 484 -14.14 -2.55 -17.34
N ARG A 485 -14.35 -2.56 -16.02
CA ARG A 485 -15.23 -1.63 -15.29
C ARG A 485 -14.64 -0.22 -15.30
N GLU A 486 -13.36 -0.06 -14.98
CA GLU A 486 -12.63 1.22 -15.03
C GLU A 486 -12.72 1.85 -16.42
N ARG A 487 -12.38 1.11 -17.48
CA ARG A 487 -12.50 1.62 -18.86
C ARG A 487 -13.91 2.07 -19.20
N ARG A 488 -14.94 1.41 -18.66
CA ARG A 488 -16.33 1.81 -18.87
C ARG A 488 -16.63 3.15 -18.19
N ILE A 489 -16.16 3.35 -16.95
CA ILE A 489 -16.28 4.62 -16.23
C ILE A 489 -15.54 5.74 -16.98
N TYR A 490 -14.28 5.52 -17.35
CA TYR A 490 -13.49 6.48 -18.13
C TYR A 490 -13.94 6.62 -19.59
N SER A 491 -14.86 5.81 -20.11
CA SER A 491 -15.47 6.08 -21.42
C SER A 491 -16.68 7.01 -21.30
N VAL A 492 -17.30 7.07 -20.11
CA VAL A 492 -18.48 7.89 -19.81
C VAL A 492 -18.08 9.26 -19.22
N LEU A 493 -16.93 9.34 -18.54
CA LEU A 493 -16.43 10.57 -17.90
C LEU A 493 -15.87 11.64 -18.86
N PRO A 494 -15.07 11.32 -19.90
CA PRO A 494 -14.42 12.32 -20.77
C PRO A 494 -15.44 13.10 -21.58
N SER A 495 -16.53 12.45 -22.00
CA SER A 495 -17.64 13.11 -22.70
C SER A 495 -18.44 14.06 -21.82
N ARG A 496 -18.27 14.01 -20.49
CA ARG A 496 -18.98 14.88 -19.53
C ARG A 496 -18.09 16.00 -19.01
N ILE A 497 -16.80 15.77 -18.77
CA ILE A 497 -15.91 16.78 -18.19
C ILE A 497 -15.46 17.80 -19.26
N ASP A 498 -15.09 17.34 -20.45
CA ASP A 498 -14.68 18.25 -21.54
C ASP A 498 -15.87 19.07 -22.06
N SER A 499 -17.09 18.52 -22.05
CA SER A 499 -18.32 19.26 -22.43
C SER A 499 -18.85 20.21 -21.35
N VAL A 500 -18.49 19.98 -20.07
CA VAL A 500 -18.96 20.82 -18.95
C VAL A 500 -18.09 22.07 -18.79
N MET A 501 -16.80 22.03 -19.15
CA MET A 501 -15.89 23.18 -19.01
C MET A 501 -16.01 24.21 -20.16
N ASP A 502 -16.46 23.81 -21.35
CA ASP A 502 -16.69 24.75 -22.46
C ASP A 502 -17.92 25.63 -22.20
N GLY A 503 -17.70 26.86 -21.71
CA GLY A 503 -18.75 27.87 -21.51
C GLY A 503 -19.20 28.08 -20.06
N VAL A 504 -18.45 27.60 -19.05
CA VAL A 504 -18.63 28.02 -17.65
C VAL A 504 -17.83 29.32 -17.42
N PRO A 505 -18.42 30.36 -16.81
CA PRO A 505 -17.71 31.61 -16.53
C PRO A 505 -16.60 31.38 -15.47
N PRO A 506 -15.42 32.00 -15.63
CA PRO A 506 -14.34 31.87 -14.66
C PRO A 506 -14.71 32.49 -13.31
N PHE A 507 -14.10 32.00 -12.22
CA PHE A 507 -14.32 32.52 -10.87
C PHE A 507 -14.03 34.03 -10.72
N SER A 508 -13.22 34.61 -11.62
CA SER A 508 -12.99 36.05 -11.68
C SER A 508 -14.25 36.87 -11.99
N TRP A 509 -15.33 36.25 -12.46
CA TRP A 509 -16.60 36.91 -12.76
C TRP A 509 -17.55 36.96 -11.56
N ILE A 510 -17.16 36.44 -10.39
CA ILE A 510 -17.94 36.58 -9.15
C ILE A 510 -18.16 38.08 -8.87
N ALA A 511 -19.36 38.41 -8.39
CA ALA A 511 -19.86 39.76 -8.16
C ALA A 511 -19.97 40.66 -9.41
N HIS A 512 -19.68 40.15 -10.62
CA HIS A 512 -19.86 40.90 -11.86
C HIS A 512 -21.26 40.67 -12.45
N PRO A 513 -21.83 41.67 -13.13
CA PRO A 513 -23.08 41.54 -13.86
C PRO A 513 -22.92 40.61 -15.06
N VAL A 514 -23.75 39.57 -15.14
CA VAL A 514 -23.73 38.57 -16.20
C VAL A 514 -25.12 38.36 -16.79
N LYS A 515 -25.15 38.14 -18.10
CA LYS A 515 -26.32 37.70 -18.86
C LYS A 515 -26.17 36.22 -19.19
N VAL A 516 -27.16 35.43 -18.78
CA VAL A 516 -27.21 33.99 -19.02
C VAL A 516 -28.33 33.70 -20.03
N ASN A 517 -27.96 33.19 -21.20
CA ASN A 517 -28.92 32.79 -22.23
C ASN A 517 -29.45 31.39 -21.93
N LEU A 518 -30.77 31.23 -21.75
CA LEU A 518 -31.37 29.97 -21.36
C LEU A 518 -31.67 29.07 -22.57
N VAL A 519 -31.70 27.76 -22.34
CA VAL A 519 -32.13 26.79 -23.36
C VAL A 519 -33.63 26.97 -23.64
N GLN A 520 -34.02 27.13 -24.91
CA GLN A 520 -35.39 27.47 -25.34
C GLN A 520 -36.45 26.56 -24.68
N GLY A 521 -37.33 27.15 -23.87
CA GLY A 521 -38.43 26.44 -23.22
C GLY A 521 -39.27 27.24 -22.20
N GLY A 522 -38.91 28.48 -21.86
CA GLY A 522 -39.64 29.33 -20.90
C GLY A 522 -40.00 30.73 -21.43
N ARG A 523 -40.81 31.49 -20.69
CA ARG A 523 -41.26 32.87 -21.03
C ARG A 523 -40.13 33.91 -21.13
N GLU A 524 -38.95 33.63 -20.56
CA GLU A 524 -37.76 34.50 -20.62
C GLU A 524 -36.63 33.77 -21.36
N GLN A 525 -36.07 34.40 -22.40
CA GLN A 525 -34.97 33.82 -23.20
C GLN A 525 -33.58 34.06 -22.60
N SER A 526 -33.46 35.01 -21.67
CA SER A 526 -32.20 35.35 -21.00
C SER A 526 -32.48 35.86 -19.59
N VAL A 527 -31.62 35.51 -18.64
CA VAL A 527 -31.67 35.99 -17.25
C VAL A 527 -30.43 36.83 -16.98
N GLU A 528 -30.64 38.01 -16.39
CA GLU A 528 -29.57 38.92 -16.01
C GLU A 528 -29.49 39.01 -14.47
N GLY A 529 -28.28 39.00 -13.94
CA GLY A 529 -27.99 39.20 -12.51
C GLY A 529 -26.49 39.21 -12.23
N ASN A 530 -26.09 39.48 -10.98
CA ASN A 530 -24.70 39.38 -10.58
C ASN A 530 -24.35 37.95 -10.20
N LEU A 531 -23.21 37.45 -10.68
CA LEU A 531 -22.78 36.08 -10.39
C LEU A 531 -22.38 35.94 -8.92
N TYR A 532 -23.07 35.08 -8.17
CA TYR A 532 -22.78 34.83 -6.76
C TYR A 532 -21.74 33.72 -6.59
N THR A 533 -22.00 32.55 -7.19
CA THR A 533 -21.07 31.42 -7.18
C THR A 533 -21.33 30.50 -8.36
N VAL A 534 -20.34 29.66 -8.66
CA VAL A 534 -20.42 28.57 -9.63
C VAL A 534 -20.08 27.29 -8.89
N ASP A 535 -20.95 26.28 -8.97
CA ASP A 535 -20.63 24.97 -8.42
C ASP A 535 -19.54 24.30 -9.28
N PRO A 536 -18.33 24.03 -8.74
CA PRO A 536 -17.25 23.41 -9.49
C PRO A 536 -17.54 21.97 -9.91
N VAL A 537 -18.53 21.30 -9.29
CA VAL A 537 -18.87 19.90 -9.59
C VAL A 537 -19.95 19.79 -10.65
N SER A 538 -21.03 20.58 -10.54
CA SER A 538 -22.14 20.54 -11.50
C SER A 538 -22.05 21.57 -12.61
N GLY A 539 -21.24 22.62 -12.47
CA GLY A 539 -21.25 23.77 -13.39
C GLY A 539 -22.53 24.61 -13.30
N SER A 540 -23.32 24.46 -12.23
CA SER A 540 -24.52 25.26 -11.99
C SER A 540 -24.16 26.68 -11.58
N LEU A 541 -24.97 27.65 -12.02
CA LEU A 541 -24.78 29.07 -11.73
C LEU A 541 -25.76 29.52 -10.66
N VAL A 542 -25.29 30.37 -9.75
CA VAL A 542 -26.14 31.10 -8.80
C VAL A 542 -26.02 32.59 -9.13
N LEU A 543 -27.12 33.21 -9.51
CA LEU A 543 -27.22 34.64 -9.79
C LEU A 543 -28.00 35.37 -8.70
N LEU A 544 -27.62 36.61 -8.44
CA LEU A 544 -28.32 37.52 -7.56
C LEU A 544 -28.93 38.67 -8.38
N ARG A 545 -30.26 38.84 -8.29
CA ARG A 545 -31.00 39.91 -8.96
C ARG A 545 -31.32 41.05 -8.01
N PHE A 546 -31.10 42.27 -8.47
CA PHE A 546 -31.42 43.49 -7.74
C PHE A 546 -32.78 44.06 -8.15
N ARG A 547 -33.40 44.80 -7.23
CA ARG A 547 -34.58 45.65 -7.49
C ARG A 547 -34.48 46.87 -6.59
N ASN A 548 -34.44 48.08 -7.17
CA ASN A 548 -34.23 49.34 -6.42
C ASN A 548 -33.00 49.29 -5.50
N GLU A 549 -31.86 48.87 -6.06
CA GLU A 549 -30.56 48.77 -5.38
C GLU A 549 -30.48 47.81 -4.18
N LYS A 550 -31.50 46.97 -3.96
CA LYS A 550 -31.49 45.92 -2.96
C LYS A 550 -31.52 44.53 -3.60
N PRO A 551 -30.85 43.53 -3.01
CA PRO A 551 -30.95 42.15 -3.45
C PRO A 551 -32.41 41.68 -3.29
N SER A 552 -32.98 41.20 -4.38
CA SER A 552 -34.42 40.89 -4.46
C SER A 552 -34.71 39.41 -4.66
N GLN A 553 -33.85 38.69 -5.39
CA GLN A 553 -34.06 37.29 -5.72
C GLN A 553 -32.74 36.59 -6.00
N LEU A 554 -32.60 35.37 -5.48
CA LEU A 554 -31.54 34.43 -5.86
C LEU A 554 -32.08 33.49 -6.94
N VAL A 555 -31.35 33.34 -8.05
CA VAL A 555 -31.72 32.47 -9.16
C VAL A 555 -30.65 31.40 -9.32
N TRP A 556 -31.04 30.15 -9.11
CA TRP A 556 -30.19 29.00 -9.39
C TRP A 556 -30.50 28.45 -10.79
N ILE A 557 -29.46 28.31 -11.62
CA ILE A 557 -29.57 27.82 -13.00
C ILE A 557 -28.68 26.57 -13.13
N PRO A 558 -29.25 25.37 -13.34
CA PRO A 558 -28.47 24.17 -13.59
C PRO A 558 -27.72 24.27 -14.93
N ARG A 559 -26.63 23.51 -15.08
CA ARG A 559 -25.77 23.54 -16.28
C ARG A 559 -26.54 23.28 -17.58
N GLU A 560 -27.49 22.35 -17.56
CA GLU A 560 -28.34 22.02 -18.72
C GLU A 560 -29.36 23.12 -19.05
N GLY A 561 -29.49 24.14 -18.19
CA GLY A 561 -30.45 25.22 -18.32
C GLY A 561 -29.97 26.42 -19.14
N TYR A 562 -28.67 26.53 -19.46
CA TYR A 562 -28.12 27.69 -20.18
C TYR A 562 -27.16 27.30 -21.31
N ILE A 563 -27.12 28.15 -22.35
CA ILE A 563 -26.32 27.96 -23.57
C ILE A 563 -24.99 28.73 -23.47
N SER A 564 -25.05 29.97 -22.97
CA SER A 564 -23.88 30.85 -22.90
C SER A 564 -24.03 31.89 -21.78
N VAL A 565 -22.91 32.29 -21.21
CA VAL A 565 -22.82 33.39 -20.23
C VAL A 565 -21.95 34.50 -20.81
N SER A 566 -22.45 35.74 -20.79
CA SER A 566 -21.72 36.93 -21.23
C SER A 566 -21.70 37.98 -20.13
N MET A 567 -20.54 38.60 -19.88
CA MET A 567 -20.43 39.74 -18.97
C MET A 567 -21.11 40.98 -19.59
N ILE A 568 -21.80 41.76 -18.78
CA ILE A 568 -22.46 43.01 -19.20
C ILE A 568 -21.66 44.19 -18.64
N GLU A 569 -21.40 45.22 -19.44
CA GLU A 569 -20.70 46.43 -18.97
C GLU A 569 -21.66 47.51 -18.42
N GLU A 570 -22.94 47.48 -18.80
CA GLU A 570 -23.97 48.44 -18.40
C GLU A 570 -24.86 47.95 -17.24
N SER A 571 -25.23 48.86 -16.33
CA SER A 571 -26.14 48.58 -15.22
C SER A 571 -27.59 48.44 -15.71
N SER A 572 -28.25 47.31 -15.40
CA SER A 572 -29.66 47.07 -15.70
C SER A 572 -30.50 47.10 -14.41
N PRO A 573 -31.84 47.23 -14.44
CA PRO A 573 -32.65 47.24 -13.22
C PRO A 573 -32.54 45.96 -12.38
N HIS A 574 -31.89 44.92 -12.91
CA HIS A 574 -31.66 43.62 -12.30
C HIS A 574 -30.19 43.33 -11.94
N CYS A 575 -29.25 44.19 -12.36
CA CYS A 575 -27.81 44.01 -12.16
C CYS A 575 -27.15 45.29 -11.64
N GLN A 576 -26.19 45.14 -10.73
CA GLN A 576 -25.36 46.25 -10.27
C GLN A 576 -23.94 46.13 -10.84
N GLN A 577 -23.30 47.28 -11.10
CA GLN A 577 -21.90 47.28 -11.50
C GLN A 577 -21.04 46.74 -10.36
N HIS A 578 -19.97 46.03 -10.72
CA HIS A 578 -19.04 45.49 -9.73
C HIS A 578 -18.43 46.64 -8.90
N SER A 579 -18.62 46.59 -7.58
CA SER A 579 -17.94 47.44 -6.61
C SER A 579 -17.40 46.57 -5.47
N VAL A 580 -16.35 47.05 -4.80
CA VAL A 580 -15.76 46.34 -3.65
C VAL A 580 -16.81 46.14 -2.54
N GLU A 581 -17.62 47.18 -2.28
CA GLU A 581 -18.72 47.15 -1.32
C GLU A 581 -19.81 46.13 -1.67
N LEU A 582 -20.10 45.95 -2.96
CA LEU A 582 -21.04 44.93 -3.44
C LEU A 582 -20.48 43.52 -3.27
N SER A 583 -19.20 43.32 -3.60
CA SER A 583 -18.51 42.04 -3.43
C SER A 583 -18.50 41.63 -1.95
N ASP A 584 -18.21 42.57 -1.06
CA ASP A 584 -18.25 42.36 0.39
C ASP A 584 -19.67 42.04 0.86
N MET A 585 -20.67 42.83 0.45
CA MET A 585 -22.08 42.55 0.73
C MET A 585 -22.52 41.15 0.28
N MET A 586 -22.09 40.72 -0.92
CA MET A 586 -22.38 39.38 -1.45
C MET A 586 -21.72 38.29 -0.61
N SER A 587 -20.46 38.47 -0.22
CA SER A 587 -19.77 37.51 0.66
C SER A 587 -20.47 37.33 2.02
N HIS A 588 -21.14 38.38 2.53
CA HIS A 588 -21.84 38.37 3.82
C HIS A 588 -23.33 37.93 3.76
N MET A 589 -23.93 37.83 2.56
CA MET A 589 -25.39 37.66 2.41
C MET A 589 -25.96 36.31 2.90
N PHE A 590 -25.16 35.24 2.89
CA PHE A 590 -25.57 33.89 3.30
C PHE A 590 -24.88 33.40 4.58
N GLY A 591 -24.33 34.32 5.38
CA GLY A 591 -23.78 33.98 6.68
C GLY A 591 -22.62 32.99 6.60
N MET A 592 -21.47 33.41 6.07
CA MET A 592 -20.27 33.10 6.84
C MET A 592 -20.47 33.83 8.17
N ARG A 593 -20.52 33.07 9.27
CA ARG A 593 -20.71 33.54 10.65
C ARG A 593 -20.24 34.98 10.79
N GLN A 594 -21.06 35.85 11.38
CA GLN A 594 -20.53 37.06 11.99
C GLN A 594 -19.25 36.64 12.73
N VAL A 595 -18.11 37.14 12.28
CA VAL A 595 -17.00 37.30 13.20
C VAL A 595 -17.61 38.26 14.19
N ASP A 596 -18.05 37.76 15.35
CA ASP A 596 -18.41 38.60 16.47
C ASP A 596 -17.31 39.68 16.51
N GLU A 597 -17.68 40.96 16.51
CA GLU A 597 -16.71 42.02 16.80
C GLU A 597 -16.20 41.74 18.21
N ILE A 598 -15.18 40.88 18.30
CA ILE A 598 -14.51 40.53 19.54
C ILE A 598 -13.77 41.79 19.93
N ASP A 599 -14.00 42.23 21.16
CA ASP A 599 -13.41 43.43 21.73
C ASP A 599 -11.88 43.40 21.49
N PRO A 600 -11.25 44.46 20.94
CA PRO A 600 -9.81 44.45 20.64
C PRO A 600 -8.93 44.12 21.85
N GLU A 601 -9.40 44.40 23.07
CA GLU A 601 -8.73 43.99 24.30
C GLU A 601 -8.77 42.47 24.53
N GLU A 602 -9.89 41.81 24.24
CA GLU A 602 -10.04 40.35 24.35
C GLU A 602 -9.18 39.61 23.31
N LEU A 603 -9.12 40.16 22.09
CA LEU A 603 -8.31 39.59 21.01
C LEU A 603 -6.80 39.67 21.33
N LYS A 604 -6.38 40.76 21.98
CA LYS A 604 -5.02 40.93 22.48
C LYS A 604 -4.71 39.96 23.63
N GLN A 605 -5.64 39.79 24.57
CA GLN A 605 -5.50 38.84 25.67
C GLN A 605 -5.35 37.39 25.18
N ARG A 606 -6.17 36.96 24.21
CA ARG A 606 -6.09 35.61 23.62
C ARG A 606 -4.76 35.38 22.89
N ARG A 607 -4.28 36.38 22.16
CA ARG A 607 -2.98 36.33 21.47
C ARG A 607 -1.83 36.14 22.46
N ASP A 608 -1.81 36.93 23.53
CA ASP A 608 -0.72 36.91 24.52
C ASP A 608 -0.74 35.59 25.34
N SER A 609 -1.93 35.06 25.65
CA SER A 609 -2.09 33.71 26.23
C SER A 609 -1.60 32.60 25.30
N LEU A 610 -1.91 32.67 24.01
CA LEU A 610 -1.43 31.69 23.02
C LEU A 610 0.09 31.74 22.85
N LEU A 611 0.68 32.94 22.80
CA LEU A 611 2.13 33.13 22.70
C LEU A 611 2.87 32.55 23.91
N SER A 612 2.39 32.83 25.13
CA SER A 612 2.99 32.27 26.34
C SER A 612 2.87 30.73 26.40
N TRP A 613 1.75 30.17 25.95
CA TRP A 613 1.55 28.72 25.86
C TRP A 613 2.47 28.06 24.82
N LEU A 614 2.65 28.66 23.66
CA LEU A 614 3.53 28.14 22.61
C LEU A 614 5.01 28.21 23.04
N GLN A 615 5.41 29.29 23.71
CA GLN A 615 6.75 29.42 24.28
C GLN A 615 7.02 28.40 25.38
N ALA A 616 6.04 28.14 26.26
CA ALA A 616 6.14 27.11 27.30
C ALA A 616 6.30 25.68 26.74
N ASN A 617 5.78 25.44 25.53
CA ASN A 617 5.92 24.16 24.81
C ASN A 617 7.11 24.13 23.84
N HIS A 618 8.05 25.09 23.94
CA HIS A 618 9.24 25.21 23.11
C HIS A 618 8.95 25.28 21.59
N VAL A 619 7.84 25.91 21.21
CA VAL A 619 7.48 26.15 19.80
C VAL A 619 8.02 27.51 19.36
N GLU A 620 8.80 27.55 18.28
CA GLU A 620 9.30 28.81 17.71
C GLU A 620 8.19 29.55 16.96
N VAL A 621 7.92 30.79 17.38
CA VAL A 621 6.87 31.66 16.80
C VAL A 621 7.49 32.98 16.33
N LYS A 622 7.16 33.39 15.10
CA LYS A 622 7.49 34.71 14.53
C LYS A 622 6.22 35.49 14.28
N GLU A 623 6.19 36.74 14.72
CA GLU A 623 5.07 37.65 14.44
C GLU A 623 5.21 38.24 13.03
N CYS A 624 4.12 38.26 12.26
CA CYS A 624 4.06 38.91 10.96
C CYS A 624 3.35 40.27 11.05
N ASP A 625 3.67 41.17 10.13
CA ASP A 625 3.12 42.54 10.06
C ASP A 625 1.57 42.56 9.92
N ASP A 626 0.99 41.50 9.38
CA ASP A 626 -0.47 41.30 9.22
C ASP A 626 -1.18 40.92 10.54
N GLY A 627 -0.48 40.84 11.66
CA GLY A 627 -1.01 40.39 12.96
C GLY A 627 -1.18 38.88 13.11
N SER A 628 -0.70 38.07 12.15
CA SER A 628 -0.71 36.60 12.24
C SER A 628 0.55 36.03 12.89
N LEU A 629 0.45 34.88 13.55
CA LEU A 629 1.60 34.15 14.13
C LEU A 629 2.10 33.07 13.18
N LEU A 630 3.39 33.09 12.84
CA LEU A 630 4.05 32.12 11.98
C LEU A 630 4.88 31.13 12.82
N ILE A 631 4.57 29.85 12.71
CA ILE A 631 5.17 28.76 13.48
C ILE A 631 6.07 27.94 12.56
N PHE A 632 7.35 27.81 12.93
CA PHE A 632 8.40 27.10 12.17
C PHE A 632 8.51 27.49 10.68
N GLY A 633 8.03 28.67 10.29
CA GLY A 633 8.03 29.12 8.90
C GLY A 633 7.04 28.39 7.97
N ALA A 634 6.20 27.49 8.50
CA ALA A 634 5.35 26.59 7.70
C ALA A 634 3.86 26.58 8.10
N ALA A 635 3.52 27.03 9.30
CA ALA A 635 2.13 27.11 9.78
C ALA A 635 1.80 28.53 10.23
N ARG A 636 0.65 29.05 9.82
CA ARG A 636 0.17 30.41 10.14
C ARG A 636 -1.12 30.32 10.97
N ILE A 637 -1.19 31.09 12.05
CA ILE A 637 -2.40 31.27 12.86
C ILE A 637 -2.87 32.71 12.68
N SER A 638 -4.08 32.91 12.15
CA SER A 638 -4.68 34.22 11.99
C SER A 638 -5.61 34.58 13.15
N PRO A 639 -5.89 35.88 13.39
CA PRO A 639 -6.98 36.30 14.28
C PRO A 639 -8.30 35.62 13.89
N PRO A 640 -9.17 35.22 14.85
CA PRO A 640 -9.13 35.43 16.31
C PRO A 640 -8.38 34.34 17.11
N TYR A 641 -7.37 33.69 16.53
CA TYR A 641 -6.47 32.72 17.17
C TYR A 641 -7.16 31.45 17.72
N THR A 642 -8.16 30.94 17.00
CA THR A 642 -8.85 29.69 17.35
C THR A 642 -8.39 28.52 16.47
N GLU A 643 -8.77 27.30 16.84
CA GLU A 643 -8.41 26.06 16.11
C GLU A 643 -8.79 26.12 14.61
N GLU A 644 -9.88 26.81 14.28
CA GLU A 644 -10.36 26.90 12.90
C GLU A 644 -9.56 27.90 12.04
N HIS A 645 -8.82 28.81 12.68
CA HIS A 645 -8.05 29.88 12.02
C HIS A 645 -6.55 29.54 11.89
N CYS A 646 -6.25 28.24 11.86
CA CYS A 646 -4.92 27.70 11.58
C CYS A 646 -4.82 27.29 10.10
N ALA A 647 -3.76 27.72 9.42
CA ALA A 647 -3.44 27.38 8.03
C ALA A 647 -2.02 26.77 7.95
N CYS A 648 -1.89 25.64 7.27
CA CYS A 648 -0.61 24.98 7.03
C CYS A 648 -0.74 24.06 5.82
N ASP A 649 0.30 24.01 4.99
CA ASP A 649 0.32 23.19 3.77
C ASP A 649 0.37 21.68 4.08
N ASN A 650 0.82 21.30 5.28
CA ASN A 650 0.89 19.92 5.73
C ASN A 650 -0.30 19.57 6.64
N ALA A 651 -1.18 18.68 6.18
CA ALA A 651 -2.40 18.29 6.90
C ALA A 651 -2.14 17.61 8.26
N ILE A 652 -1.02 16.91 8.43
CA ILE A 652 -0.64 16.27 9.70
C ILE A 652 -0.21 17.36 10.70
N VAL A 653 0.61 18.31 10.24
CA VAL A 653 1.03 19.46 11.04
C VAL A 653 -0.18 20.30 11.41
N LEU A 654 -1.08 20.57 10.47
CA LEU A 654 -2.32 21.30 10.71
C LEU A 654 -3.18 20.62 11.78
N LYS A 655 -3.40 19.30 11.68
CA LYS A 655 -4.20 18.55 12.66
C LYS A 655 -3.56 18.58 14.06
N ARG A 656 -2.23 18.45 14.15
CA ARG A 656 -1.49 18.55 15.42
C ARG A 656 -1.51 19.96 15.99
N LEU A 657 -1.38 20.97 15.13
CA LEU A 657 -1.43 22.38 15.51
C LEU A 657 -2.81 22.74 16.07
N ARG A 658 -3.89 22.33 15.40
CA ARG A 658 -5.27 22.50 15.88
C ARG A 658 -5.47 21.83 17.24
N ALA A 659 -4.98 20.60 17.41
CA ALA A 659 -5.03 19.90 18.70
C ALA A 659 -4.17 20.56 19.79
N LEU A 660 -3.11 21.29 19.43
CA LEU A 660 -2.26 22.03 20.37
C LEU A 660 -2.93 23.36 20.80
N VAL A 661 -3.50 24.09 19.84
CA VAL A 661 -4.25 25.33 20.07
C VAL A 661 -5.51 25.05 20.89
N GLY A 662 -6.18 23.92 20.66
CA GLY A 662 -7.35 23.49 21.45
C GLY A 662 -7.05 23.10 22.91
N LYS A 663 -5.77 22.92 23.24
CA LYS A 663 -5.31 22.63 24.62
C LYS A 663 -4.86 23.88 25.38
N VAL A 664 -4.94 25.06 24.78
CA VAL A 664 -4.62 26.32 25.46
C VAL A 664 -5.57 26.48 26.65
N PRO A 665 -5.08 26.60 27.89
CA PRO A 665 -5.93 26.85 29.04
C PRO A 665 -6.65 28.19 28.86
N LYS A 666 -7.99 28.17 28.98
CA LYS A 666 -8.85 29.35 28.83
C LYS A 666 -8.76 30.28 30.03
#